data_AF-A0A1J1IX27-F1
#
_entry.id   AF-A0A1J1IX27-F1
#
_cell.length_a   1.000
_cell.length_b   1.000
_cell.length_c   1.000
_cell.angle_alpha   90.00
_cell.angle_beta   90.00
_cell.angle_gamma   90.00
#
_symmetry.space_group_name_H-M   'P 1'
#
loop_
_entity.id
_entity.type
_entity.pdbx_description
1 polymer ?
#
loop_
_entity_poly.entity_id
_entity_poly.type
_entity_poly.pdbx_seq_one_letter_code
_entity_poly.pdbx_strand_id
1 'polypeptide(L)'
;MGVRQLDTFMKRHVENGFASVDIHVECMKFERSHGKKPVLVIDLLGFISLIIEDKGQMLCGGRHQMYEENLEQILKELSKHADLVFFEDKLPPEEKKETILKRDQEKDETITEIIKRVKSHTLLSDILVEMGDWKITRTLSHYDMVKILAKRHGLIKFALTKDCDAEIAQYANDNPAVLAVIANDSDFLIFLGRWRYFSISDIKLNPLRTKEYNKKALRNTLRLNDQQLTILSSLSGNDVIRFPEVEKFLKTNLGERIKANRKFDFLGYFIHALPKDLNSAIEVIAKKVFNSDSKEVLEHIKDSINQYDTIFESKKLTDPLEKLCVDKQFGFTIDVLKKFVRKFFPYYCDITKPSTLMNVIMEVILKAVGIINFDEKDDPEKFSYYGKKTDCTGIQQYSDFPIFPSFNLPPLMELLEREKYPNHKQIRFQLLKWLINEKKLEKYDLNFVPKRFVHDILTLVFMTSNGFITTTQADIILLTIYNVEQKVTPREFRLPVVINENAFQIAHLYNFSYGLINKCFEVTGLLDSMSKILNFDGVAFHELYLKNESGMALKSLPVELRKWQNGFASVDIHEECTKFERSHGKKPVLVIDLLGLLGPIVEDKGQMLCGGRHQMYEENLEEILNELSKYANLVFFEDKLPPEEKKETILKRDQEKDERITEIIKRVKSHTPLSDILVESGDWMITRTLSHYDMVKALAKRHGLMKYALTKDCDAEIAQYANNNPAVLAVIANDSDFLIFPGRWRYFSNSEIKLNPLRTKEYNKKALRNTLRLNDQQLTILSSLSGNDVLRYPEVEKFLKTNLGEWIKPKPKFFFLRNFIHALPRDLDSAIKEIAEKVFNSGSKKFLEHIKDSINQYDTFFETKKLTDPLEKQCVDKQFNFIIDVLKKFDRKFFPYYCDITRPSNSINIIMEVILKAVGIINFDEKDDPEKFSYYGKKIHSEDIQQHFDFPIFPSFNLPPLMELLEGEKYPNHKQIRFQLLKWLINEKKLEKYDLNLVPKRFVHDILTLVFMTSNGFITTTQADIILLTVYNVEQKVTPKELRLPVIINENAFQIAHLYNFSYGLINKCFEVTGLLDSMSKILNFDGVAFHELYLKNESGMALKSLPVELRKWRIYR
;
A
#
# COMPACT_ATOMS: atom_id res chain seq x y z
N MET A 1 26.18 -33.72 23.71
CA MET A 1 24.97 -34.47 24.09
C MET A 1 25.33 -35.95 24.07
N GLY A 2 24.52 -36.80 24.71
CA GLY A 2 24.84 -38.21 24.99
C GLY A 2 25.98 -38.42 25.97
N VAL A 3 26.81 -39.43 25.70
CA VAL A 3 27.94 -39.85 26.55
C VAL A 3 28.92 -38.71 26.86
N ARG A 4 29.06 -38.40 28.15
CA ARG A 4 29.91 -37.30 28.64
C ARG A 4 31.35 -37.43 28.13
N GLN A 5 31.87 -36.37 27.51
CA GLN A 5 33.24 -36.25 26.97
C GLN A 5 33.62 -37.21 25.81
N LEU A 6 32.70 -38.02 25.29
CA LEU A 6 33.03 -38.99 24.24
C LEU A 6 33.45 -38.31 22.93
N ASP A 7 32.73 -37.27 22.50
CA ASP A 7 33.10 -36.44 21.34
C ASP A 7 34.54 -35.90 21.42
N THR A 8 34.91 -35.31 22.57
CA THR A 8 36.26 -34.80 22.81
C THR A 8 37.30 -35.91 22.75
N PHE A 9 37.00 -37.09 23.29
CA PHE A 9 37.89 -38.25 23.25
C PHE A 9 38.12 -38.74 21.82
N MET A 10 37.05 -38.89 21.04
CA MET A 10 37.13 -39.26 19.62
C MET A 10 37.98 -38.28 18.82
N LYS A 11 37.83 -36.98 19.05
CA LYS A 11 38.56 -35.95 18.29
C LYS A 11 40.04 -35.81 18.65
N ARG A 12 40.40 -36.04 19.91
CA ARG A 12 41.75 -35.70 20.43
C ARG A 12 42.62 -36.90 20.75
N HIS A 13 42.03 -38.09 20.94
CA HIS A 13 42.72 -39.22 21.55
C HIS A 13 42.52 -40.56 20.85
N VAL A 14 41.54 -40.68 19.96
CA VAL A 14 41.33 -41.88 19.13
C VAL A 14 41.98 -41.65 17.77
N GLU A 15 42.99 -42.47 17.45
CA GLU A 15 43.62 -42.45 16.14
C GLU A 15 42.59 -42.82 15.06
N ASN A 16 42.46 -41.99 14.02
CA ASN A 16 41.39 -42.10 13.02
C ASN A 16 39.97 -42.15 13.62
N GLY A 17 39.77 -41.48 14.78
CA GLY A 17 38.47 -41.40 15.45
C GLY A 17 37.39 -40.71 14.62
N PHE A 18 37.79 -39.86 13.68
CA PHE A 18 36.90 -39.33 12.65
C PHE A 18 37.65 -39.15 11.33
N ALA A 19 36.90 -39.04 10.23
CA ALA A 19 37.41 -38.69 8.91
C ALA A 19 36.53 -37.61 8.27
N SER A 20 37.12 -36.73 7.45
CA SER A 20 36.32 -35.84 6.61
C SER A 20 35.85 -36.62 5.38
N VAL A 21 34.55 -36.61 5.15
CA VAL A 21 33.91 -37.32 4.03
C VAL A 21 33.12 -36.36 3.17
N ASP A 22 33.10 -36.64 1.87
CA ASP A 22 32.26 -35.95 0.90
C ASP A 22 30.96 -36.73 0.74
N ILE A 23 29.85 -36.15 1.22
CA ILE A 23 28.57 -36.86 1.31
C ILE A 23 28.10 -37.29 -0.08
N HIS A 24 28.32 -36.45 -1.09
CA HIS A 24 27.95 -36.76 -2.47
C HIS A 24 28.72 -37.99 -3.00
N VAL A 25 30.03 -38.03 -2.79
CA VAL A 25 30.87 -39.17 -3.20
C VAL A 25 30.42 -40.45 -2.52
N GLU A 26 30.11 -40.39 -1.23
CA GLU A 26 29.66 -41.55 -0.47
C GLU A 26 28.28 -42.04 -0.90
N CYS A 27 27.36 -41.13 -1.23
CA CYS A 27 26.08 -41.49 -1.82
C CYS A 27 26.23 -42.19 -3.18
N MET A 28 27.10 -41.68 -4.06
CA MET A 28 27.37 -42.33 -5.35
C MET A 28 27.99 -43.72 -5.19
N LYS A 29 28.91 -43.90 -4.23
CA LYS A 29 29.48 -45.22 -3.93
C LYS A 29 28.41 -46.20 -3.47
N PHE A 30 27.48 -45.75 -2.63
CA PHE A 30 26.36 -46.57 -2.18
C PHE A 30 25.45 -46.98 -3.34
N GLU A 31 25.06 -46.02 -4.18
CA GLU A 31 24.18 -46.26 -5.33
C GLU A 31 24.81 -47.23 -6.33
N ARG A 32 26.11 -47.10 -6.62
CA ARG A 32 26.86 -48.05 -7.47
C ARG A 32 26.91 -49.47 -6.90
N SER A 33 26.97 -49.61 -5.58
CA SER A 33 27.11 -50.92 -4.92
C SER A 33 25.78 -51.61 -4.63
N HIS A 34 24.68 -50.86 -4.48
CA HIS A 34 23.39 -51.38 -4.06
C HIS A 34 22.27 -51.18 -5.10
N GLY A 35 22.53 -50.47 -6.20
CA GLY A 35 21.57 -50.25 -7.30
C GLY A 35 20.37 -49.38 -6.94
N LYS A 36 20.43 -48.65 -5.81
CA LYS A 36 19.37 -47.77 -5.32
C LYS A 36 19.95 -46.54 -4.64
N LYS A 37 19.19 -45.44 -4.66
CA LYS A 37 19.53 -44.20 -3.97
C LYS A 37 19.61 -44.44 -2.44
N PRO A 38 20.64 -43.91 -1.75
CA PRO A 38 20.76 -44.06 -0.30
C PRO A 38 19.74 -43.22 0.46
N VAL A 39 19.43 -43.64 1.69
CA VAL A 39 18.67 -42.86 2.67
C VAL A 39 19.63 -42.24 3.68
N LEU A 40 19.45 -40.95 3.98
CA LEU A 40 20.09 -40.26 5.10
C LEU A 40 19.04 -40.00 6.17
N VAL A 41 19.28 -40.55 7.37
CA VAL A 41 18.40 -40.36 8.52
C VAL A 41 18.94 -39.23 9.37
N ILE A 42 18.13 -38.22 9.70
CA ILE A 42 18.62 -36.97 10.25
C ILE A 42 17.86 -36.59 11.53
N ASP A 43 18.60 -36.30 12.60
CA ASP A 43 18.05 -35.63 13.77
C ASP A 43 17.73 -34.16 13.44
N LEU A 44 16.44 -33.82 13.42
CA LEU A 44 15.97 -32.52 12.97
C LEU A 44 16.47 -31.37 13.87
N LEU A 45 16.65 -31.60 15.17
CA LEU A 45 17.08 -30.56 16.11
C LEU A 45 18.53 -30.12 15.88
N GLY A 46 19.36 -30.99 15.31
CA GLY A 46 20.77 -30.69 15.06
C GLY A 46 20.98 -29.50 14.12
N PHE A 47 20.07 -29.23 13.19
CA PHE A 47 20.18 -28.13 12.23
C PHE A 47 20.12 -26.74 12.87
N ILE A 48 19.48 -26.58 14.03
CA ILE A 48 19.37 -25.27 14.70
C ILE A 48 20.75 -24.66 14.95
N SER A 49 21.72 -25.49 15.33
CA SER A 49 23.09 -25.04 15.59
C SER A 49 23.87 -24.66 14.33
N LEU A 50 23.50 -25.24 13.18
CA LEU A 50 24.21 -25.11 11.90
C LEU A 50 23.83 -23.81 11.15
N ILE A 51 22.57 -23.40 11.22
CA ILE A 51 22.02 -22.33 10.37
C ILE A 51 22.35 -20.91 10.88
N ILE A 52 22.84 -20.78 12.12
CA ILE A 52 23.15 -19.50 12.76
C ILE A 52 24.65 -19.40 12.99
N GLU A 53 25.33 -18.81 12.01
CA GLU A 53 26.77 -18.60 12.02
C GLU A 53 27.20 -17.51 13.02
N ASP A 54 26.46 -16.39 13.07
CA ASP A 54 26.74 -15.25 13.97
C ASP A 54 25.65 -15.10 15.03
N LYS A 55 26.03 -15.31 16.31
CA LYS A 55 25.11 -15.25 17.46
C LYS A 55 24.66 -13.82 17.79
N GLY A 56 25.37 -12.79 17.34
CA GLY A 56 24.93 -11.41 17.51
C GLY A 56 23.64 -11.11 16.73
N GLN A 57 23.49 -11.70 15.55
CA GLN A 57 22.28 -11.59 14.73
C GLN A 57 21.05 -12.17 15.45
N MET A 58 21.25 -13.26 16.20
CA MET A 58 20.20 -13.88 17.01
C MET A 58 19.72 -12.93 18.11
N LEU A 59 20.63 -12.28 18.82
CA LEU A 59 20.27 -11.34 19.88
C LEU A 59 19.45 -10.16 19.33
N CYS A 60 19.67 -9.75 18.07
CA CYS A 60 18.84 -8.73 17.40
C CYS A 60 17.44 -9.21 16.96
N GLY A 61 17.04 -10.47 17.21
CA GLY A 61 15.77 -11.05 16.74
C GLY A 61 15.89 -11.98 15.54
N GLY A 62 17.10 -12.25 15.06
CA GLY A 62 17.41 -13.22 14.01
C GLY A 62 17.23 -12.69 12.58
N ARG A 63 18.03 -13.22 11.65
CA ARG A 63 17.94 -12.94 10.21
C ARG A 63 17.32 -14.15 9.49
N HIS A 64 16.01 -14.32 9.67
CA HIS A 64 15.31 -15.57 9.31
C HIS A 64 15.44 -15.94 7.84
N GLN A 65 15.44 -14.94 6.93
CA GLN A 65 15.70 -15.15 5.50
C GLN A 65 17.05 -15.83 5.25
N MET A 66 18.12 -15.39 5.92
CA MET A 66 19.46 -15.96 5.72
C MET A 66 19.53 -17.38 6.28
N TYR A 67 18.89 -17.62 7.43
CA TYR A 67 18.83 -18.95 8.01
C TYR A 67 18.05 -19.92 7.11
N GLU A 68 16.95 -19.46 6.50
CA GLU A 68 16.20 -20.21 5.49
C GLU A 68 17.06 -20.49 4.25
N GLU A 69 17.69 -19.48 3.65
CA GLU A 69 18.55 -19.65 2.45
C GLU A 69 19.68 -20.66 2.70
N ASN A 70 20.35 -20.56 3.85
CA ASN A 70 21.44 -21.46 4.23
C ASN A 70 20.95 -22.90 4.39
N LEU A 71 19.84 -23.11 5.12
CA LEU A 71 19.30 -24.45 5.35
C LEU A 71 18.73 -25.06 4.06
N GLU A 72 17.98 -24.28 3.30
CA GLU A 72 17.42 -24.68 2.01
C GLU A 72 18.53 -25.13 1.05
N GLN A 73 19.66 -24.42 1.02
CA GLN A 73 20.81 -24.83 0.19
C GLN A 73 21.40 -26.17 0.64
N ILE A 74 21.53 -26.39 1.95
CA ILE A 74 22.03 -27.67 2.51
C ILE A 74 21.08 -28.81 2.19
N LEU A 75 19.79 -28.65 2.49
CA LEU A 75 18.78 -29.70 2.29
C LEU A 75 18.57 -30.03 0.82
N LYS A 76 18.55 -29.01 -0.05
CA LYS A 76 18.46 -29.18 -1.50
C LYS A 76 19.65 -29.95 -2.05
N GLU A 77 20.85 -29.71 -1.52
CA GLU A 77 22.04 -30.40 -2.02
C GLU A 77 22.15 -31.83 -1.49
N LEU A 78 21.68 -32.09 -0.27
CA LEU A 78 21.54 -33.45 0.25
C LEU A 78 20.48 -34.26 -0.53
N SER A 79 19.32 -33.67 -0.82
CA SER A 79 18.18 -34.37 -1.45
C SER A 79 18.42 -34.78 -2.90
N LYS A 80 19.36 -34.13 -3.60
CA LYS A 80 19.81 -34.57 -4.94
C LYS A 80 20.48 -35.94 -4.92
N HIS A 81 21.13 -36.30 -3.82
CA HIS A 81 22.00 -37.49 -3.75
C HIS A 81 21.49 -38.56 -2.79
N ALA A 82 20.55 -38.23 -1.91
CA ALA A 82 19.92 -39.19 -1.00
C ALA A 82 18.44 -38.87 -0.80
N ASP A 83 17.67 -39.86 -0.34
CA ASP A 83 16.34 -39.62 0.23
C ASP A 83 16.50 -39.25 1.70
N LEU A 84 15.84 -38.16 2.12
CA LEU A 84 16.01 -37.61 3.45
C LEU A 84 14.85 -38.05 4.35
N VAL A 85 15.20 -38.61 5.51
CA VAL A 85 14.23 -38.97 6.56
C VAL A 85 14.62 -38.25 7.84
N PHE A 86 13.78 -37.30 8.26
CA PHE A 86 13.99 -36.51 9.46
C PHE A 86 13.19 -37.09 10.62
N PHE A 87 13.77 -37.06 11.81
CA PHE A 87 13.08 -37.43 13.04
C PHE A 87 12.88 -36.19 13.94
N GLU A 88 11.65 -36.00 14.38
CA GLU A 88 11.25 -35.00 15.37
C GLU A 88 10.89 -35.69 16.69
N ASP A 89 11.51 -35.20 17.76
CA ASP A 89 11.27 -35.67 19.12
C ASP A 89 9.91 -35.16 19.63
N LYS A 90 9.04 -36.08 20.10
CA LYS A 90 7.74 -35.77 20.70
C LYS A 90 7.59 -36.27 22.13
N LEU A 91 8.28 -37.36 22.49
CA LEU A 91 8.09 -38.04 23.77
C LEU A 91 9.41 -38.09 24.55
N PRO A 92 9.66 -37.13 25.46
CA PRO A 92 10.68 -37.36 26.47
C PRO A 92 10.17 -38.43 27.47
N PRO A 93 10.95 -39.48 27.78
CA PRO A 93 10.62 -40.45 28.84
C PRO A 93 10.29 -39.73 30.16
N GLU A 94 9.35 -40.27 30.94
CA GLU A 94 8.96 -39.73 32.26
C GLU A 94 10.18 -39.46 33.16
N GLU A 95 11.15 -40.37 33.12
CA GLU A 95 12.42 -40.32 33.85
C GLU A 95 13.30 -39.11 33.48
N LYS A 96 13.12 -38.53 32.28
CA LYS A 96 13.88 -37.36 31.81
C LYS A 96 13.22 -36.01 32.14
N LYS A 97 11.99 -35.99 32.67
CA LYS A 97 11.25 -34.74 32.96
C LYS A 97 12.03 -33.78 33.85
N GLU A 98 12.61 -34.29 34.94
CA GLU A 98 13.37 -33.48 35.90
C GLU A 98 14.65 -32.88 35.27
N THR A 99 15.37 -33.68 34.48
CA THR A 99 16.56 -33.24 33.74
C THR A 99 16.22 -32.16 32.73
N ILE A 100 15.11 -32.32 32.01
CA ILE A 100 14.62 -31.34 31.03
C ILE A 100 14.24 -30.03 31.74
N LEU A 101 13.53 -30.10 32.86
CA LEU A 101 13.14 -28.93 33.64
C LEU A 101 14.37 -28.16 34.14
N LYS A 102 15.37 -28.87 34.70
CA LYS A 102 16.64 -28.27 35.12
C LYS A 102 17.37 -27.59 33.97
N ARG A 103 17.45 -28.26 32.81
CA ARG A 103 18.06 -27.69 31.59
C ARG A 103 17.32 -26.44 31.12
N ASP A 104 16.00 -26.38 31.26
CA ASP A 104 15.21 -25.20 30.89
C ASP A 104 15.35 -24.07 31.92
N GLN A 105 15.55 -24.40 33.19
CA GLN A 105 15.81 -23.41 34.24
C GLN A 105 17.19 -22.75 34.06
N GLU A 106 18.23 -23.52 33.72
CA GLU A 106 19.55 -22.97 33.33
C GLU A 106 19.47 -22.06 32.10
N LYS A 107 18.60 -22.39 31.13
CA LYS A 107 18.34 -21.53 29.96
C LYS A 107 17.65 -20.24 30.37
N ASP A 108 16.64 -20.30 31.22
CA ASP A 108 15.92 -19.12 31.72
C ASP A 108 16.88 -18.17 32.44
N GLU A 109 17.72 -18.69 33.34
CA GLU A 109 18.77 -17.91 34.03
C GLU A 109 19.71 -17.22 33.04
N THR A 110 20.14 -17.93 31.99
CA THR A 110 20.97 -17.36 30.93
C THR A 110 20.24 -16.22 30.19
N ILE A 111 18.96 -16.40 29.88
CA ILE A 111 18.15 -15.39 29.18
C ILE A 111 17.91 -14.17 30.05
N THR A 112 17.56 -14.35 31.32
CA THR A 112 17.40 -13.26 32.29
C THR A 112 18.67 -12.44 32.39
N GLU A 113 19.82 -13.10 32.42
CA GLU A 113 21.12 -12.45 32.52
C GLU A 113 21.51 -11.71 31.22
N ILE A 114 21.12 -12.22 30.05
CA ILE A 114 21.22 -11.49 28.77
C ILE A 114 20.33 -10.24 28.77
N ILE A 115 19.07 -10.36 29.18
CA ILE A 115 18.14 -9.23 29.26
C ILE A 115 18.71 -8.14 30.18
N LYS A 116 19.25 -8.53 31.34
CA LYS A 116 19.89 -7.61 32.28
C LYS A 116 21.06 -6.84 31.64
N ARG A 117 21.93 -7.54 30.88
CA ARG A 117 23.04 -6.91 30.16
C ARG A 117 22.59 -5.95 29.06
N VAL A 118 21.53 -6.32 28.32
CA VAL A 118 20.94 -5.44 27.30
C VAL A 118 20.39 -4.17 27.96
N LYS A 119 19.67 -4.29 29.08
CA LYS A 119 19.16 -3.17 29.88
C LYS A 119 20.28 -2.29 30.45
N SER A 120 21.43 -2.87 30.79
CA SER A 120 22.61 -2.11 31.23
C SER A 120 23.48 -1.57 30.10
N HIS A 121 23.01 -1.65 28.84
CA HIS A 121 23.74 -1.17 27.66
C HIS A 121 25.14 -1.77 27.49
N THR A 122 25.33 -3.02 27.90
CA THR A 122 26.59 -3.75 27.71
C THR A 122 26.88 -3.92 26.21
N LEU A 123 28.16 -3.84 25.83
CA LEU A 123 28.57 -4.06 24.44
C LEU A 123 28.19 -5.46 23.97
N LEU A 124 27.73 -5.57 22.73
CA LEU A 124 27.35 -6.86 22.14
C LEU A 124 28.52 -7.85 22.16
N SER A 125 29.75 -7.39 21.90
CA SER A 125 30.96 -8.21 21.98
C SER A 125 31.14 -8.84 23.36
N ASP A 126 30.88 -8.09 24.42
CA ASP A 126 31.11 -8.53 25.79
C ASP A 126 30.02 -9.52 26.20
N ILE A 127 28.77 -9.30 25.78
CA ILE A 127 27.68 -10.26 25.96
C ILE A 127 28.04 -11.60 25.30
N LEU A 128 28.54 -11.58 24.06
CA LEU A 128 28.91 -12.78 23.31
C LEU A 128 30.06 -13.54 24.00
N VAL A 129 31.10 -12.84 24.42
CA VAL A 129 32.28 -13.43 25.08
C VAL A 129 31.93 -14.00 26.46
N GLU A 130 31.21 -13.25 27.28
CA GLU A 130 30.92 -13.65 28.67
C GLU A 130 29.89 -14.77 28.78
N MET A 131 28.88 -14.79 27.90
CA MET A 131 27.86 -15.85 27.91
C MET A 131 28.35 -17.11 27.20
N GLY A 132 29.16 -16.96 26.15
CA GLY A 132 29.70 -18.04 25.33
C GLY A 132 28.68 -18.65 24.37
N ASP A 133 29.15 -19.02 23.18
CA ASP A 133 28.33 -19.46 22.04
C ASP A 133 27.36 -20.60 22.36
N TRP A 134 27.79 -21.56 23.18
CA TRP A 134 26.99 -22.71 23.57
C TRP A 134 25.74 -22.31 24.37
N LYS A 135 25.88 -21.39 25.32
CA LYS A 135 24.75 -20.96 26.16
C LYS A 135 23.74 -20.17 25.33
N ILE A 136 24.23 -19.30 24.44
CA ILE A 136 23.40 -18.48 23.54
C ILE A 136 22.69 -19.36 22.50
N THR A 137 23.32 -20.43 21.99
CA THR A 137 22.67 -21.32 21.02
C THR A 137 21.52 -22.13 21.65
N ARG A 138 21.58 -22.44 22.95
CA ARG A 138 20.55 -23.27 23.63
C ARG A 138 19.22 -22.56 23.89
N THR A 139 19.15 -21.25 23.66
CA THR A 139 17.96 -20.41 23.89
C THR A 139 17.16 -20.17 22.59
N LEU A 140 17.53 -20.84 21.49
CA LEU A 140 16.95 -20.68 20.15
C LEU A 140 15.54 -21.27 20.01
N SER A 141 14.67 -20.56 19.28
CA SER A 141 13.31 -20.99 18.91
C SER A 141 13.04 -20.98 17.39
N HIS A 142 13.99 -21.46 16.56
CA HIS A 142 13.85 -21.52 15.09
C HIS A 142 13.29 -22.84 14.55
N TYR A 143 12.73 -23.67 15.43
CA TYR A 143 12.35 -25.04 15.13
C TYR A 143 11.29 -25.15 14.02
N ASP A 144 10.30 -24.27 14.02
CA ASP A 144 9.20 -24.28 13.03
C ASP A 144 9.73 -24.08 11.61
N MET A 145 10.71 -23.18 11.41
CA MET A 145 11.34 -22.95 10.10
C MET A 145 12.09 -24.19 9.63
N VAL A 146 12.91 -24.79 10.50
CA VAL A 146 13.67 -26.01 10.19
C VAL A 146 12.72 -27.14 9.77
N LYS A 147 11.63 -27.31 10.50
CA LYS A 147 10.59 -28.31 10.20
C LYS A 147 9.93 -28.07 8.85
N ILE A 148 9.53 -26.83 8.55
CA ILE A 148 8.89 -26.50 7.26
C ILE A 148 9.83 -26.82 6.09
N LEU A 149 11.13 -26.47 6.21
CA LEU A 149 12.12 -26.76 5.17
C LEU A 149 12.42 -28.25 5.04
N ALA A 150 12.57 -28.96 6.15
CA ALA A 150 12.75 -30.42 6.13
C ALA A 150 11.59 -31.12 5.40
N LYS A 151 10.34 -30.71 5.64
CA LYS A 151 9.15 -31.27 4.97
C LYS A 151 9.17 -31.06 3.44
N ARG A 152 9.83 -30.01 2.94
CA ARG A 152 9.96 -29.75 1.48
C ARG A 152 10.94 -30.71 0.80
N HIS A 153 11.93 -31.22 1.52
CA HIS A 153 13.04 -32.00 0.95
C HIS A 153 13.04 -33.48 1.37
N GLY A 154 12.19 -33.88 2.30
CA GLY A 154 12.11 -35.28 2.74
C GLY A 154 10.94 -35.59 3.66
N LEU A 155 10.95 -36.81 4.18
CA LEU A 155 9.91 -37.34 5.06
C LEU A 155 10.22 -37.00 6.52
N ILE A 156 9.27 -36.41 7.24
CA ILE A 156 9.38 -36.21 8.69
C ILE A 156 8.64 -37.33 9.42
N LYS A 157 9.30 -37.93 10.41
CA LYS A 157 8.75 -38.91 11.34
C LYS A 157 8.75 -38.35 12.75
N PHE A 158 7.68 -38.64 13.50
CA PHE A 158 7.63 -38.35 14.94
C PHE A 158 8.08 -39.57 15.73
N ALA A 159 8.99 -39.37 16.68
CA ALA A 159 9.34 -40.38 17.66
C ALA A 159 8.25 -40.43 18.75
N LEU A 160 7.51 -41.54 18.81
CA LEU A 160 6.27 -41.68 19.63
C LEU A 160 6.33 -42.84 20.66
N THR A 161 7.39 -43.64 20.62
CA THR A 161 7.54 -44.91 21.35
C THR A 161 8.69 -44.85 22.36
N LYS A 162 9.85 -44.35 21.95
CA LYS A 162 11.06 -44.20 22.77
C LYS A 162 11.73 -42.85 22.50
N ASP A 163 12.86 -42.60 23.17
CA ASP A 163 13.76 -41.50 22.82
C ASP A 163 14.02 -41.46 21.31
N CYS A 164 14.05 -40.25 20.75
CA CYS A 164 14.26 -40.00 19.32
C CYS A 164 15.49 -40.74 18.77
N ASP A 165 16.61 -40.73 19.51
CA ASP A 165 17.85 -41.39 19.07
C ASP A 165 17.71 -42.91 18.92
N ALA A 166 16.94 -43.55 19.80
CA ALA A 166 16.67 -44.99 19.73
C ALA A 166 15.76 -45.34 18.54
N GLU A 167 14.75 -44.52 18.25
CA GLU A 167 13.89 -44.70 17.07
C GLU A 167 14.62 -44.43 15.75
N ILE A 168 15.52 -43.45 15.72
CA ILE A 168 16.43 -43.21 14.58
C ILE A 168 17.30 -44.46 14.35
N ALA A 169 17.92 -44.99 15.40
CA ALA A 169 18.79 -46.15 15.31
C ALA A 169 18.03 -47.42 14.88
N GLN A 170 16.82 -47.65 15.42
CA GLN A 170 15.94 -48.72 14.98
C GLN A 170 15.59 -48.58 13.49
N TYR A 171 15.11 -47.41 13.06
CA TYR A 171 14.75 -47.18 11.67
C TYR A 171 15.94 -47.39 10.72
N ALA A 172 17.14 -46.98 11.14
CA ALA A 172 18.36 -47.19 10.37
C ALA A 172 18.79 -48.66 10.30
N ASN A 173 18.45 -49.48 11.30
CA ASN A 173 18.69 -50.92 11.27
C ASN A 173 17.66 -51.68 10.43
N ASP A 174 16.39 -51.27 10.49
CA ASP A 174 15.28 -51.92 9.79
C ASP A 174 15.26 -51.59 8.29
N ASN A 175 15.90 -50.48 7.88
CA ASN A 175 15.92 -50.04 6.50
C ASN A 175 17.31 -50.21 5.84
N PRO A 176 17.52 -51.23 4.99
CA PRO A 176 18.81 -51.49 4.36
C PRO A 176 19.20 -50.47 3.27
N ALA A 177 18.38 -49.45 3.02
CA ALA A 177 18.76 -48.32 2.16
C ALA A 177 19.50 -47.22 2.94
N VAL A 178 19.54 -47.26 4.27
CA VAL A 178 20.17 -46.23 5.08
C VAL A 178 21.69 -46.31 4.97
N LEU A 179 22.28 -45.22 4.47
CA LEU A 179 23.72 -45.04 4.38
C LEU A 179 24.29 -44.51 5.70
N ALA A 180 23.67 -43.46 6.23
CA ALA A 180 24.18 -42.77 7.40
C ALA A 180 23.04 -42.16 8.25
N VAL A 181 23.30 -42.12 9.55
CA VAL A 181 22.62 -41.25 10.50
C VAL A 181 23.43 -39.96 10.61
N ILE A 182 22.76 -38.82 10.46
CA ILE A 182 23.35 -37.50 10.63
C ILE A 182 22.79 -36.91 11.92
N ALA A 183 23.64 -36.73 12.92
CA ALA A 183 23.27 -36.20 14.23
C ALA A 183 24.47 -35.49 14.90
N ASN A 184 24.26 -34.93 16.09
CA ASN A 184 25.36 -34.44 16.95
C ASN A 184 25.42 -35.16 18.30
N ASP A 185 24.51 -36.10 18.55
CA ASP A 185 24.52 -36.89 19.76
C ASP A 185 25.60 -37.98 19.67
N SER A 186 26.44 -38.09 20.70
CA SER A 186 27.50 -39.10 20.74
C SER A 186 26.96 -40.51 21.03
N ASP A 187 25.69 -40.64 21.42
CA ASP A 187 25.02 -41.93 21.62
C ASP A 187 24.96 -42.79 20.34
N PHE A 188 25.00 -42.17 19.14
CA PHE A 188 25.10 -42.88 17.87
C PHE A 188 26.43 -43.64 17.67
N LEU A 189 27.46 -43.37 18.48
CA LEU A 189 28.66 -44.22 18.54
C LEU A 189 28.44 -45.52 19.32
N ILE A 190 27.42 -45.56 20.17
CA ILE A 190 27.12 -46.68 21.05
C ILE A 190 26.11 -47.62 20.40
N PHE A 191 25.02 -47.07 19.82
CA PHE A 191 23.96 -47.83 19.17
C PHE A 191 24.50 -48.91 18.20
N LEU A 192 23.90 -50.10 18.26
CA LEU A 192 24.19 -51.19 17.34
C LEU A 192 23.64 -50.87 15.96
N GLY A 193 24.46 -51.02 14.93
CA GLY A 193 24.07 -50.77 13.54
C GLY A 193 25.23 -50.84 12.55
N ARG A 194 24.91 -51.00 11.26
CA ARG A 194 25.88 -51.02 10.15
C ARG A 194 25.91 -49.72 9.34
N TRP A 195 25.08 -48.76 9.69
CA TRP A 195 25.03 -47.42 9.11
C TRP A 195 26.19 -46.55 9.64
N ARG A 196 26.50 -45.47 8.93
CA ARG A 196 27.60 -44.55 9.26
C ARG A 196 27.09 -43.39 10.12
N TYR A 197 27.97 -42.82 10.96
CA TYR A 197 27.61 -41.69 11.80
C TYR A 197 28.27 -40.40 11.30
N PHE A 198 27.47 -39.49 10.74
CA PHE A 198 27.89 -38.19 10.24
C PHE A 198 27.50 -37.07 11.21
N SER A 199 28.36 -36.07 11.35
CA SER A 199 28.09 -34.90 12.18
C SER A 199 27.22 -33.89 11.44
N ILE A 200 26.16 -33.39 12.08
CA ILE A 200 25.39 -32.25 11.53
C ILE A 200 26.19 -30.95 11.62
N SER A 201 26.84 -30.69 12.77
CA SER A 201 27.52 -29.41 13.03
C SER A 201 28.77 -29.19 12.16
N ASP A 202 29.32 -30.25 11.58
CA ASP A 202 30.47 -30.19 10.69
C ASP A 202 30.12 -30.20 9.18
N ILE A 203 28.83 -30.09 8.83
CA ILE A 203 28.41 -29.95 7.43
C ILE A 203 28.92 -28.62 6.87
N LYS A 204 29.62 -28.70 5.73
CA LYS A 204 30.06 -27.56 4.94
C LYS A 204 29.54 -27.68 3.52
N LEU A 205 29.17 -26.56 2.92
CA LEU A 205 28.81 -26.46 1.51
C LEU A 205 30.04 -26.09 0.68
N ASN A 206 30.07 -26.56 -0.58
CA ASN A 206 31.08 -26.23 -1.58
C ASN A 206 32.54 -26.55 -1.17
N PRO A 207 32.94 -27.83 -1.06
CA PRO A 207 32.18 -29.06 -1.36
C PRO A 207 31.31 -29.56 -0.19
N LEU A 208 30.29 -30.37 -0.47
CA LEU A 208 29.37 -30.94 0.53
C LEU A 208 30.08 -32.00 1.39
N ARG A 209 30.66 -31.54 2.51
CA ARG A 209 31.48 -32.39 3.40
C ARG A 209 30.98 -32.37 4.83
N THR A 210 31.26 -33.45 5.53
CA THR A 210 31.06 -33.55 6.99
C THR A 210 32.17 -34.40 7.63
N LYS A 211 32.16 -34.52 8.96
CA LYS A 211 32.94 -35.52 9.70
C LYS A 211 32.12 -36.79 9.87
N GLU A 212 32.71 -37.92 9.52
CA GLU A 212 32.26 -39.25 9.91
C GLU A 212 33.00 -39.69 11.17
N TYR A 213 32.26 -40.10 12.21
CA TYR A 213 32.87 -40.72 13.39
C TYR A 213 33.03 -42.23 13.20
N ASN A 214 34.17 -42.75 13.67
CA ASN A 214 34.56 -44.13 13.45
C ASN A 214 34.37 -45.00 14.70
N LYS A 215 33.23 -45.69 14.78
CA LYS A 215 32.92 -46.65 15.87
C LYS A 215 33.97 -47.77 15.97
N LYS A 216 34.51 -48.24 14.84
CA LYS A 216 35.54 -49.30 14.82
C LYS A 216 36.85 -48.81 15.44
N ALA A 217 37.25 -47.57 15.17
CA ALA A 217 38.42 -46.97 15.79
C ALA A 217 38.26 -46.87 17.31
N LEU A 218 37.09 -46.41 17.79
CA LEU A 218 36.78 -46.37 19.22
C LEU A 218 36.91 -47.75 19.88
N ARG A 219 36.31 -48.79 19.28
CA ARG A 219 36.39 -50.17 19.76
C ARG A 219 37.81 -50.70 19.81
N ASN A 220 38.60 -50.43 18.78
CA ASN A 220 39.99 -50.87 18.70
C ASN A 220 40.86 -50.18 19.75
N THR A 221 40.70 -48.86 19.93
CA THR A 221 41.44 -48.09 20.92
C THR A 221 41.14 -48.55 22.34
N LEU A 222 39.87 -48.78 22.67
CA LEU A 222 39.47 -49.20 24.01
C LEU A 222 39.47 -50.73 24.23
N ARG A 223 39.67 -51.51 23.17
CA ARG A 223 39.59 -52.99 23.15
C ARG A 223 38.26 -53.54 23.68
N LEU A 224 37.16 -52.87 23.32
CA LEU A 224 35.80 -53.22 23.74
C LEU A 224 34.96 -53.75 22.57
N ASN A 225 34.05 -54.70 22.88
CA ASN A 225 32.99 -55.11 21.96
C ASN A 225 31.76 -54.18 22.08
N ASP A 226 30.74 -54.38 21.24
CA ASP A 226 29.58 -53.47 21.24
C ASP A 226 28.75 -53.52 22.54
N GLN A 227 28.60 -54.69 23.15
CA GLN A 227 27.90 -54.83 24.45
C GLN A 227 28.69 -54.18 25.59
N GLN A 228 30.02 -54.14 25.50
CA GLN A 228 30.85 -53.44 26.47
C GLN A 228 30.83 -51.91 26.27
N LEU A 229 30.53 -51.42 25.06
CA LEU A 229 30.35 -49.99 24.82
C LEU A 229 29.11 -49.43 25.52
N THR A 230 28.03 -50.20 25.66
CA THR A 230 26.84 -49.75 26.41
C THR A 230 27.14 -49.61 27.91
N ILE A 231 27.95 -50.52 28.47
CA ILE A 231 28.48 -50.38 29.84
C ILE A 231 29.38 -49.14 29.94
N LEU A 232 30.25 -48.92 28.94
CA LEU A 232 31.14 -47.75 28.90
C LEU A 232 30.35 -46.45 28.93
N SER A 233 29.25 -46.34 28.17
CA SER A 233 28.40 -45.16 28.17
C SER A 233 27.79 -44.89 29.55
N SER A 234 27.24 -45.92 30.21
CA SER A 234 26.68 -45.80 31.57
C SER A 234 27.73 -45.30 32.56
N LEU A 235 28.91 -45.92 32.58
CA LEU A 235 29.99 -45.56 33.52
C LEU A 235 30.68 -44.23 33.18
N SER A 236 30.54 -43.76 31.95
CA SER A 236 31.06 -42.46 31.52
C SER A 236 30.14 -41.31 31.91
N GLY A 237 28.89 -41.60 32.27
CA GLY A 237 27.78 -40.67 32.45
C GLY A 237 27.00 -40.49 31.13
N ASN A 238 25.79 -41.06 31.08
CA ASN A 238 24.82 -40.90 30.00
C ASN A 238 23.52 -40.25 30.52
N ASP A 239 22.43 -40.34 29.74
CA ASP A 239 21.16 -39.70 30.05
C ASP A 239 20.37 -40.43 31.18
N VAL A 240 20.65 -41.71 31.43
CA VAL A 240 20.04 -42.50 32.53
C VAL A 240 20.93 -42.43 33.77
N ILE A 241 22.16 -42.93 33.71
CA ILE A 241 23.15 -42.79 34.78
C ILE A 241 23.89 -41.48 34.57
N ARG A 242 23.56 -40.47 35.38
CA ARG A 242 24.12 -39.12 35.21
C ARG A 242 25.56 -39.09 35.72
N PHE A 243 26.37 -38.20 35.15
CA PHE A 243 27.78 -38.05 35.54
C PHE A 243 28.03 -37.89 37.06
N PRO A 244 27.23 -37.12 37.83
CA PRO A 244 27.44 -36.99 39.28
C PRO A 244 27.36 -38.33 40.05
N GLU A 245 26.60 -39.30 39.54
CA GLU A 245 26.43 -40.60 40.19
C GLU A 245 27.68 -41.47 40.09
N VAL A 246 28.43 -41.33 38.99
CA VAL A 246 29.70 -42.04 38.74
C VAL A 246 30.92 -41.17 39.08
N GLU A 247 30.73 -39.89 39.38
CA GLU A 247 31.81 -38.92 39.59
C GLU A 247 32.71 -39.32 40.75
N LYS A 248 32.15 -39.77 41.87
CA LYS A 248 32.91 -40.21 43.03
C LYS A 248 33.84 -41.37 42.67
N PHE A 249 33.30 -42.39 42.01
CA PHE A 249 34.07 -43.55 41.53
C PHE A 249 35.22 -43.11 40.62
N LEU A 250 34.94 -42.21 39.66
CA LEU A 250 35.97 -41.69 38.75
C LEU A 250 37.03 -40.85 39.48
N LYS A 251 36.64 -39.99 40.43
CA LYS A 251 37.57 -39.15 41.21
C LYS A 251 38.47 -39.98 42.12
N THR A 252 37.93 -41.02 42.76
CA THR A 252 38.70 -41.93 43.61
C THR A 252 39.81 -42.64 42.81
N ASN A 253 39.59 -42.94 41.53
CA ASN A 253 40.56 -43.66 40.70
C ASN A 253 41.45 -42.73 39.84
N LEU A 254 40.99 -41.53 39.49
CA LEU A 254 41.67 -40.65 38.52
C LEU A 254 42.09 -39.29 39.09
N GLY A 255 41.69 -38.97 40.32
CA GLY A 255 41.86 -37.67 40.97
C GLY A 255 40.79 -36.64 40.59
N GLU A 256 40.85 -35.45 41.21
CA GLU A 256 39.83 -34.40 41.08
C GLU A 256 39.63 -33.87 39.63
N ARG A 257 40.69 -33.86 38.82
CA ARG A 257 40.63 -33.39 37.42
C ARG A 257 40.55 -34.56 36.44
N ILE A 258 39.33 -34.99 36.15
CA ILE A 258 39.07 -36.10 35.23
C ILE A 258 39.24 -35.64 33.77
N LYS A 259 40.40 -35.92 33.17
CA LYS A 259 40.68 -35.71 31.75
C LYS A 259 40.07 -36.82 30.90
N ALA A 260 39.56 -36.49 29.72
CA ALA A 260 38.84 -37.42 28.84
C ALA A 260 39.66 -38.68 28.51
N ASN A 261 40.92 -38.55 28.08
CA ASN A 261 41.77 -39.72 27.78
C ASN A 261 41.92 -40.67 28.98
N ARG A 262 42.33 -40.14 30.14
CA ARG A 262 42.50 -40.95 31.36
C ARG A 262 41.19 -41.62 31.79
N LYS A 263 40.06 -40.94 31.61
CA LYS A 263 38.74 -41.48 31.91
C LYS A 263 38.43 -42.71 31.05
N PHE A 264 38.52 -42.57 29.73
CA PHE A 264 38.16 -43.64 28.81
C PHE A 264 39.17 -44.79 28.83
N ASP A 265 40.47 -44.53 29.01
CA ASP A 265 41.49 -45.59 29.19
C ASP A 265 41.21 -46.42 30.45
N PHE A 266 40.93 -45.76 31.58
CA PHE A 266 40.60 -46.43 32.83
C PHE A 266 39.30 -47.22 32.74
N LEU A 267 38.24 -46.63 32.19
CA LEU A 267 36.98 -47.33 32.03
C LEU A 267 37.11 -48.52 31.07
N GLY A 268 37.89 -48.40 30.00
CA GLY A 268 38.22 -49.52 29.11
C GLY A 268 38.89 -50.68 29.86
N TYR A 269 39.91 -50.39 30.68
CA TYR A 269 40.56 -51.39 31.52
C TYR A 269 39.60 -52.02 32.55
N PHE A 270 38.82 -51.18 33.24
CA PHE A 270 37.86 -51.62 34.25
C PHE A 270 36.81 -52.57 33.66
N ILE A 271 36.25 -52.22 32.49
CA ILE A 271 35.24 -53.02 31.79
C ILE A 271 35.84 -54.34 31.27
N HIS A 272 37.10 -54.32 30.83
CA HIS A 272 37.77 -55.55 30.38
C HIS A 272 37.96 -56.57 31.52
N ALA A 273 38.05 -56.11 32.77
CA ALA A 273 38.17 -56.93 33.95
C ALA A 273 36.82 -57.43 34.51
N LEU A 274 35.68 -57.04 33.92
CA LEU A 274 34.35 -57.50 34.33
C LEU A 274 34.08 -58.93 33.85
N PRO A 275 33.17 -59.67 34.54
CA PRO A 275 32.63 -60.92 34.03
C PRO A 275 32.10 -60.79 32.59
N LYS A 276 32.23 -61.86 31.81
CA LYS A 276 31.70 -61.89 30.42
C LYS A 276 30.16 -61.91 30.38
N ASP A 277 29.54 -62.48 31.40
CA ASP A 277 28.09 -62.47 31.55
C ASP A 277 27.62 -61.08 32.03
N LEU A 278 26.61 -60.53 31.34
CA LEU A 278 26.15 -59.16 31.58
C LEU A 278 25.54 -58.98 32.96
N ASN A 279 24.76 -59.95 33.45
CA ASN A 279 24.13 -59.86 34.77
C ASN A 279 25.19 -59.86 35.88
N SER A 280 26.16 -60.77 35.79
CA SER A 280 27.30 -60.82 36.70
C SER A 280 28.14 -59.54 36.64
N ALA A 281 28.30 -58.94 35.45
CA ALA A 281 28.99 -57.67 35.28
C ALA A 281 28.23 -56.51 35.96
N ILE A 282 26.90 -56.46 35.82
CA ILE A 282 26.04 -55.46 36.49
C ILE A 282 26.17 -55.55 38.01
N GLU A 283 26.17 -56.75 38.58
CA GLU A 283 26.37 -56.93 40.03
C GLU A 283 27.73 -56.38 40.51
N VAL A 284 28.80 -56.63 39.74
CA VAL A 284 30.13 -56.08 40.07
C VAL A 284 30.16 -54.56 39.94
N ILE A 285 29.47 -54.00 38.94
CA ILE A 285 29.35 -52.56 38.76
C ILE A 285 28.60 -51.93 39.93
N ALA A 286 27.46 -52.48 40.33
CA ALA A 286 26.66 -51.99 41.44
C ALA A 286 27.50 -51.89 42.74
N LYS A 287 28.27 -52.94 43.04
CA LYS A 287 29.21 -52.97 44.19
C LYS A 287 30.34 -51.95 44.07
N LYS A 288 31.05 -51.93 42.94
CA LYS A 288 32.31 -51.18 42.82
C LYS A 288 32.13 -49.70 42.47
N VAL A 289 31.05 -49.35 41.78
CA VAL A 289 30.79 -48.00 41.29
C VAL A 289 29.82 -47.27 42.22
N PHE A 290 28.72 -47.94 42.61
CA PHE A 290 27.65 -47.34 43.40
C PHE A 290 27.68 -47.73 44.88
N ASN A 291 28.52 -48.69 45.27
CA ASN A 291 28.60 -49.23 46.64
C ASN A 291 27.24 -49.71 47.17
N SER A 292 26.46 -50.36 46.30
CA SER A 292 25.11 -50.86 46.60
C SER A 292 24.84 -52.17 45.86
N ASP A 293 24.06 -53.04 46.50
CA ASP A 293 23.50 -54.28 45.91
C ASP A 293 21.97 -54.22 45.81
N SER A 294 21.39 -53.03 45.93
CA SER A 294 19.93 -52.89 45.89
C SER A 294 19.39 -53.24 44.51
N LYS A 295 18.21 -53.86 44.49
CA LYS A 295 17.48 -54.18 43.25
C LYS A 295 17.28 -52.93 42.38
N GLU A 296 17.04 -51.78 43.00
CA GLU A 296 16.88 -50.49 42.32
C GLU A 296 18.12 -50.07 41.54
N VAL A 297 19.32 -50.19 42.13
CA VAL A 297 20.58 -49.84 41.45
C VAL A 297 20.88 -50.82 40.32
N LEU A 298 20.63 -52.12 40.54
CA LEU A 298 20.80 -53.14 39.49
C LEU A 298 19.88 -52.87 38.30
N GLU A 299 18.62 -52.52 38.55
CA GLU A 299 17.67 -52.19 37.50
C GLU A 299 18.03 -50.89 36.80
N HIS A 300 18.45 -49.86 37.54
CA HIS A 300 18.88 -48.59 36.95
C HIS A 300 20.10 -48.74 36.01
N ILE A 301 21.06 -49.61 36.35
CA ILE A 301 22.17 -49.95 35.46
C ILE A 301 21.66 -50.68 34.21
N LYS A 302 20.72 -51.62 34.36
CA LYS A 302 20.11 -52.32 33.22
C LYS A 302 19.37 -51.34 32.31
N ASP A 303 18.57 -50.43 32.86
CA ASP A 303 17.84 -49.43 32.10
C ASP A 303 18.81 -48.54 31.31
N SER A 304 19.92 -48.13 31.92
CA SER A 304 20.98 -47.35 31.25
C SER A 304 21.63 -48.10 30.09
N ILE A 305 21.79 -49.41 30.19
CA ILE A 305 22.35 -50.27 29.13
C ILE A 305 21.29 -50.50 28.03
N ASN A 306 20.06 -50.84 28.43
CA ASN A 306 18.92 -51.14 27.55
C ASN A 306 18.41 -49.90 26.81
N GLN A 307 18.79 -48.69 27.23
CA GLN A 307 18.53 -47.46 26.47
C GLN A 307 19.05 -47.55 25.02
N TYR A 308 20.12 -48.33 24.80
CA TYR A 308 20.73 -48.52 23.48
C TYR A 308 20.13 -49.70 22.68
N ASP A 309 19.10 -50.37 23.20
CA ASP A 309 18.38 -51.41 22.48
C ASP A 309 17.51 -50.81 21.37
N THR A 310 17.78 -51.26 20.14
CA THR A 310 17.09 -50.81 18.92
C THR A 310 15.94 -51.72 18.51
N ILE A 311 15.69 -52.81 19.24
CA ILE A 311 14.63 -53.77 18.94
C ILE A 311 13.49 -53.54 19.93
N PHE A 312 12.44 -52.86 19.47
CA PHE A 312 11.21 -52.66 20.23
C PHE A 312 10.02 -52.51 19.29
N GLU A 313 8.80 -52.80 19.77
CA GLU A 313 7.60 -52.70 18.94
C GLU A 313 7.23 -51.22 18.76
N SER A 314 7.30 -50.72 17.52
CA SER A 314 6.91 -49.35 17.20
C SER A 314 5.41 -49.16 17.39
N LYS A 315 4.99 -48.06 18.04
CA LYS A 315 3.58 -47.76 18.25
C LYS A 315 2.84 -47.62 16.91
N LYS A 316 1.89 -48.52 16.64
CA LYS A 316 1.00 -48.41 15.47
C LYS A 316 -0.07 -47.35 15.71
N LEU A 317 -0.16 -46.38 14.81
CA LEU A 317 -1.23 -45.38 14.82
C LEU A 317 -2.51 -46.01 14.28
N THR A 318 -3.42 -46.40 15.17
CA THR A 318 -4.73 -46.99 14.83
C THR A 318 -5.84 -45.96 14.78
N ASP A 319 -5.70 -44.83 15.48
CA ASP A 319 -6.65 -43.72 15.44
C ASP A 319 -6.47 -42.92 14.13
N PRO A 320 -7.53 -42.81 13.29
CA PRO A 320 -7.47 -42.02 12.06
C PRO A 320 -7.13 -40.54 12.29
N LEU A 321 -7.53 -39.94 13.42
CA LEU A 321 -7.24 -38.53 13.74
C LEU A 321 -5.77 -38.32 14.05
N GLU A 322 -5.19 -39.23 14.84
CA GLU A 322 -3.76 -39.21 15.12
C GLU A 322 -2.95 -39.40 13.84
N LYS A 323 -3.35 -40.35 12.99
CA LYS A 323 -2.71 -40.57 11.69
C LYS A 323 -2.76 -39.31 10.83
N LEU A 324 -3.93 -38.66 10.73
CA LEU A 324 -4.07 -37.40 10.01
C LEU A 324 -3.13 -36.32 10.57
N CYS A 325 -3.06 -36.16 11.89
CA CYS A 325 -2.22 -35.16 12.51
C CYS A 325 -0.73 -35.44 12.28
N VAL A 326 -0.30 -36.71 12.27
CA VAL A 326 1.07 -37.09 11.92
C VAL A 326 1.34 -36.79 10.44
N ASP A 327 0.44 -37.19 9.53
CA ASP A 327 0.60 -36.97 8.09
C ASP A 327 0.64 -35.47 7.74
N LYS A 328 -0.22 -34.66 8.36
CA LYS A 328 -0.25 -33.20 8.19
C LYS A 328 0.80 -32.46 9.01
N GLN A 329 1.47 -33.14 9.95
CA GLN A 329 2.51 -32.63 10.84
C GLN A 329 2.01 -31.63 11.90
N PHE A 330 0.77 -31.79 12.36
CA PHE A 330 0.11 -31.00 13.39
C PHE A 330 0.63 -31.35 14.79
N GLY A 331 1.83 -30.83 15.07
CA GLY A 331 2.58 -31.16 16.26
C GLY A 331 2.00 -30.57 17.55
N PHE A 332 1.29 -29.44 17.51
CA PHE A 332 0.61 -28.92 18.67
C PHE A 332 -0.63 -29.74 18.99
N THR A 333 -1.42 -30.11 17.97
CA THR A 333 -2.60 -30.96 18.13
C THR A 333 -2.26 -32.34 18.69
N ILE A 334 -1.21 -33.01 18.18
CA ILE A 334 -0.77 -34.31 18.72
C ILE A 334 -0.40 -34.21 20.19
N ASP A 335 0.34 -33.17 20.56
CA ASP A 335 0.82 -33.04 21.93
C ASP A 335 -0.35 -32.82 22.90
N VAL A 336 -1.41 -32.14 22.47
CA VAL A 336 -2.65 -32.01 23.25
C VAL A 336 -3.41 -33.34 23.33
N LEU A 337 -3.64 -34.02 22.19
CA LEU A 337 -4.36 -35.30 22.14
C LEU A 337 -3.66 -36.38 22.99
N LYS A 338 -2.33 -36.35 23.04
CA LYS A 338 -1.52 -37.27 23.84
C LYS A 338 -1.27 -36.80 25.28
N LYS A 339 -1.84 -35.66 25.68
CA LYS A 339 -1.70 -35.05 27.01
C LYS A 339 -0.24 -34.80 27.39
N PHE A 340 0.60 -34.46 26.41
CA PHE A 340 1.99 -34.10 26.62
C PHE A 340 2.12 -32.71 27.26
N VAL A 341 2.96 -32.59 28.28
CA VAL A 341 3.19 -31.31 28.97
C VAL A 341 4.00 -30.39 28.07
N ARG A 342 3.36 -29.34 27.56
CA ARG A 342 3.98 -28.35 26.66
C ARG A 342 4.69 -27.24 27.42
N LYS A 343 5.63 -26.58 26.75
CA LYS A 343 6.42 -25.46 27.27
C LYS A 343 5.99 -24.16 26.60
N PHE A 344 5.65 -23.14 27.39
CA PHE A 344 5.30 -21.81 26.89
C PHE A 344 6.17 -20.75 27.56
N PHE A 345 7.27 -20.40 26.89
CA PHE A 345 8.22 -19.39 27.36
C PHE A 345 8.39 -18.31 26.28
N PRO A 346 7.98 -17.06 26.53
CA PRO A 346 8.32 -15.94 25.67
C PRO A 346 9.77 -15.53 25.92
N TYR A 347 10.70 -16.39 25.47
CA TYR A 347 12.13 -16.17 25.63
C TYR A 347 12.52 -14.78 25.12
N TYR A 348 13.41 -14.10 25.85
CA TYR A 348 13.88 -12.74 25.58
C TYR A 348 12.84 -11.62 25.73
N CYS A 349 11.59 -11.92 26.09
CA CYS A 349 10.62 -10.92 26.49
C CYS A 349 10.74 -10.61 28.00
N ASP A 350 10.71 -9.33 28.35
CA ASP A 350 10.70 -8.83 29.71
C ASP A 350 9.31 -9.00 30.31
N ILE A 351 9.15 -9.98 31.20
CA ILE A 351 7.89 -10.26 31.88
C ILE A 351 7.74 -9.47 33.20
N THR A 352 8.64 -8.50 33.48
CA THR A 352 8.61 -7.66 34.70
C THR A 352 7.54 -6.57 34.61
N LYS A 353 7.16 -6.17 33.39
CA LYS A 353 6.05 -5.24 33.13
C LYS A 353 4.77 -6.05 32.87
N PRO A 354 3.66 -5.65 33.50
CA PRO A 354 2.80 -6.50 34.34
C PRO A 354 2.06 -7.58 33.56
N SER A 355 1.99 -8.79 34.13
CA SER A 355 0.87 -9.77 34.22
C SER A 355 -0.14 -9.98 33.07
N THR A 356 -0.10 -9.28 31.94
CA THR A 356 -1.05 -9.39 30.83
C THR A 356 -0.50 -10.22 29.67
N LEU A 357 0.80 -10.17 29.36
CA LEU A 357 1.37 -10.91 28.22
C LEU A 357 1.16 -12.43 28.36
N MET A 358 1.61 -13.03 29.46
CA MET A 358 1.43 -14.47 29.68
C MET A 358 -0.04 -14.87 29.81
N ASN A 359 -0.88 -14.01 30.40
CA ASN A 359 -2.31 -14.27 30.51
C ASN A 359 -2.98 -14.29 29.13
N VAL A 360 -2.67 -13.34 28.25
CA VAL A 360 -3.19 -13.30 26.87
C VAL A 360 -2.66 -14.48 26.05
N ILE A 361 -1.37 -14.81 26.17
CA ILE A 361 -0.80 -15.99 25.48
C ILE A 361 -1.51 -17.26 25.94
N MET A 362 -1.64 -17.46 27.25
CA MET A 362 -2.29 -18.65 27.79
C MET A 362 -3.78 -18.68 27.47
N GLU A 363 -4.49 -17.55 27.42
CA GLU A 363 -5.87 -17.49 26.96
C GLU A 363 -5.99 -18.04 25.52
N VAL A 364 -5.12 -17.59 24.61
CA VAL A 364 -5.11 -18.10 23.22
C VAL A 364 -4.81 -19.60 23.17
N ILE A 365 -3.85 -20.08 23.98
CA ILE A 365 -3.51 -21.51 24.06
C ILE A 365 -4.67 -22.33 24.62
N LEU A 366 -5.30 -21.91 25.71
CA LEU A 366 -6.42 -22.62 26.33
C LEU A 366 -7.65 -22.64 25.42
N LYS A 367 -7.86 -21.59 24.62
CA LYS A 367 -8.85 -21.59 23.54
C LYS A 367 -8.50 -22.59 22.43
N ALA A 368 -7.23 -22.67 22.04
CA ALA A 368 -6.76 -23.63 21.03
C ALA A 368 -6.94 -25.08 21.51
N VAL A 369 -6.63 -25.35 22.79
CA VAL A 369 -6.88 -26.65 23.44
C VAL A 369 -8.38 -26.94 23.49
N GLY A 370 -9.23 -25.96 23.79
CA GLY A 370 -10.68 -26.15 23.80
C GLY A 370 -11.29 -26.44 22.43
N ILE A 371 -10.64 -26.05 21.33
CA ILE A 371 -11.01 -26.49 19.97
C ILE A 371 -10.66 -27.97 19.77
N ILE A 372 -9.47 -28.38 20.22
CA ILE A 372 -9.00 -29.77 20.06
C ILE A 372 -9.88 -30.72 20.89
N ASN A 373 -10.18 -30.36 22.13
CA ASN A 373 -10.96 -31.18 23.06
C ASN A 373 -12.45 -30.81 23.08
N PHE A 374 -12.99 -30.24 21.99
CA PHE A 374 -14.36 -29.72 21.99
C PHE A 374 -15.42 -30.79 22.31
N ASP A 375 -15.17 -32.05 21.94
CA ASP A 375 -16.04 -33.19 22.23
C ASP A 375 -16.09 -33.54 23.73
N GLU A 376 -15.14 -33.04 24.53
CA GLU A 376 -15.04 -33.22 25.98
C GLU A 376 -15.57 -32.01 26.77
N LYS A 377 -16.24 -31.05 26.13
CA LYS A 377 -16.64 -29.78 26.76
C LYS A 377 -17.55 -29.90 27.99
N ASP A 378 -18.32 -31.00 28.08
CA ASP A 378 -19.26 -31.24 29.17
C ASP A 378 -18.57 -31.84 30.42
N ASP A 379 -17.39 -32.44 30.26
CA ASP A 379 -16.51 -32.91 31.35
C ASP A 379 -15.03 -32.68 31.00
N PRO A 380 -14.56 -31.42 31.03
CA PRO A 380 -13.27 -31.06 30.47
C PRO A 380 -12.12 -31.40 31.41
N GLU A 381 -11.12 -32.12 30.91
CA GLU A 381 -9.87 -32.31 31.62
C GLU A 381 -8.97 -31.06 31.61
N LYS A 382 -8.13 -30.91 32.64
CA LYS A 382 -7.16 -29.80 32.69
C LYS A 382 -5.97 -30.03 31.78
N PHE A 383 -5.56 -28.96 31.10
CA PHE A 383 -4.35 -28.95 30.28
C PHE A 383 -3.12 -28.60 31.12
N SER A 384 -2.11 -29.46 31.10
CA SER A 384 -0.85 -29.26 31.84
C SER A 384 0.23 -28.65 30.98
N TYR A 385 0.93 -27.64 31.50
CA TYR A 385 2.02 -26.96 30.79
C TYR A 385 3.09 -26.44 31.75
N TYR A 386 4.33 -26.29 31.26
CA TYR A 386 5.39 -25.56 31.93
C TYR A 386 5.40 -24.10 31.46
N GLY A 387 5.50 -23.18 32.40
CA GLY A 387 5.55 -21.74 32.13
C GLY A 387 6.20 -20.94 33.26
N LYS A 388 6.30 -19.63 33.05
CA LYS A 388 6.78 -18.66 34.03
C LYS A 388 5.80 -17.49 34.08
N LYS A 389 5.08 -17.30 35.20
CA LYS A 389 4.05 -16.26 35.33
C LYS A 389 4.62 -14.91 35.77
N THR A 390 5.74 -14.90 36.52
CA THR A 390 6.45 -13.68 36.93
C THR A 390 7.97 -13.91 36.93
N ASP A 391 8.75 -12.83 36.87
CA ASP A 391 10.22 -12.92 36.90
C ASP A 391 10.81 -13.48 38.19
N CYS A 392 10.07 -13.39 39.29
CA CYS A 392 10.50 -13.87 40.60
C CYS A 392 10.21 -15.37 40.81
N THR A 393 9.37 -15.98 39.97
CA THR A 393 9.09 -17.42 40.03
C THR A 393 9.96 -18.15 39.02
N GLY A 394 10.63 -19.23 39.42
CA GLY A 394 11.24 -20.17 38.47
C GLY A 394 10.19 -20.83 37.57
N ILE A 395 10.64 -21.64 36.59
CA ILE A 395 9.73 -22.41 35.75
C ILE A 395 8.90 -23.37 36.61
N GLN A 396 7.59 -23.35 36.44
CA GLN A 396 6.65 -24.19 37.18
C GLN A 396 5.69 -24.91 36.22
N GLN A 397 5.17 -26.04 36.68
CA GLN A 397 4.05 -26.72 36.02
C GLN A 397 2.73 -26.10 36.48
N TYR A 398 1.88 -25.78 35.52
CA TYR A 398 0.52 -25.29 35.72
C TYR A 398 -0.48 -26.26 35.09
N SER A 399 -1.72 -26.17 35.55
CA SER A 399 -2.82 -26.98 35.05
C SER A 399 -4.09 -26.13 35.06
N ASP A 400 -4.60 -25.79 33.88
CA ASP A 400 -5.74 -24.89 33.68
C ASP A 400 -6.79 -25.54 32.78
N PHE A 401 -8.06 -25.14 32.94
CA PHE A 401 -9.14 -25.67 32.11
C PHE A 401 -9.11 -25.07 30.70
N PRO A 402 -9.39 -25.87 29.65
CA PRO A 402 -9.59 -25.36 28.29
C PRO A 402 -10.72 -24.34 28.24
N ILE A 403 -10.63 -23.40 27.30
CA ILE A 403 -11.68 -22.42 27.04
C ILE A 403 -12.40 -22.88 25.78
N PHE A 404 -13.72 -23.08 25.84
CA PHE A 404 -14.51 -23.59 24.71
C PHE A 404 -15.23 -22.45 23.96
N PRO A 405 -15.38 -22.55 22.62
CA PRO A 405 -16.20 -21.62 21.87
C PRO A 405 -17.70 -21.80 22.20
N SER A 406 -18.45 -20.70 22.18
CA SER A 406 -19.89 -20.70 22.49
C SER A 406 -20.79 -21.25 21.37
N PHE A 407 -20.20 -21.60 20.23
CA PHE A 407 -20.90 -22.13 19.06
C PHE A 407 -20.43 -23.57 18.76
N ASN A 408 -21.31 -24.37 18.16
CA ASN A 408 -21.02 -25.76 17.85
C ASN A 408 -19.94 -25.88 16.76
N LEU A 409 -19.05 -26.86 16.93
CA LEU A 409 -18.01 -27.20 15.98
C LEU A 409 -18.35 -28.53 15.27
N PRO A 410 -17.90 -28.72 14.01
CA PRO A 410 -17.84 -30.06 13.42
C PRO A 410 -16.79 -30.90 14.16
N PRO A 411 -16.81 -32.23 13.98
CA PRO A 411 -15.76 -33.11 14.51
C PRO A 411 -14.36 -32.60 14.13
N LEU A 412 -13.41 -32.69 15.06
CA LEU A 412 -12.06 -32.14 14.87
C LEU A 412 -11.40 -32.64 13.57
N MET A 413 -11.60 -33.91 13.22
CA MET A 413 -11.11 -34.47 11.96
C MET A 413 -11.62 -33.71 10.72
N GLU A 414 -12.92 -33.40 10.66
CA GLU A 414 -13.49 -32.63 9.54
C GLU A 414 -12.98 -31.19 9.51
N LEU A 415 -12.76 -30.60 10.70
CA LEU A 415 -12.19 -29.27 10.82
C LEU A 415 -10.77 -29.22 10.23
N LEU A 416 -9.95 -30.23 10.53
CA LEU A 416 -8.56 -30.34 10.11
C LEU A 416 -8.39 -30.79 8.64
N GLU A 417 -9.26 -31.65 8.11
CA GLU A 417 -9.23 -32.13 6.71
C GLU A 417 -9.83 -31.14 5.71
N ARG A 418 -9.15 -29.99 5.55
CA ARG A 418 -9.62 -28.90 4.68
C ARG A 418 -10.01 -29.31 3.26
N GLU A 419 -9.24 -30.21 2.67
CA GLU A 419 -9.42 -30.67 1.29
C GLU A 419 -10.69 -31.50 1.11
N LYS A 420 -11.07 -32.30 2.11
CA LYS A 420 -12.29 -33.11 2.07
C LYS A 420 -13.53 -32.33 2.50
N TYR A 421 -13.36 -31.34 3.38
CA TYR A 421 -14.47 -30.54 3.92
C TYR A 421 -14.27 -29.03 3.64
N PRO A 422 -14.40 -28.59 2.38
CA PRO A 422 -14.23 -27.18 2.01
C PRO A 422 -15.34 -26.27 2.55
N ASN A 423 -16.54 -26.82 2.79
CA ASN A 423 -17.71 -26.08 3.28
C ASN A 423 -17.51 -25.50 4.69
N HIS A 424 -16.58 -26.06 5.47
CA HIS A 424 -16.21 -25.57 6.80
C HIS A 424 -15.35 -24.29 6.77
N LYS A 425 -15.14 -23.66 5.61
CA LYS A 425 -14.32 -22.43 5.49
C LYS A 425 -14.78 -21.33 6.45
N GLN A 426 -16.08 -21.06 6.53
CA GLN A 426 -16.60 -19.99 7.39
C GLN A 426 -16.31 -20.24 8.88
N ILE A 427 -16.53 -21.47 9.36
CA ILE A 427 -16.29 -21.83 10.76
C ILE A 427 -14.80 -21.78 11.12
N ARG A 428 -13.89 -22.18 10.22
CA ARG A 428 -12.44 -22.04 10.42
C ARG A 428 -12.02 -20.58 10.62
N PHE A 429 -12.54 -19.66 9.81
CA PHE A 429 -12.28 -18.23 9.97
C PHE A 429 -12.95 -17.64 11.22
N GLN A 430 -14.14 -18.13 11.59
CA GLN A 430 -14.81 -17.72 12.82
C GLN A 430 -14.00 -18.14 14.06
N LEU A 431 -13.49 -19.38 14.09
CA LEU A 431 -12.61 -19.87 15.14
C LEU A 431 -11.31 -19.07 15.22
N LEU A 432 -10.69 -18.75 14.08
CA LEU A 432 -9.48 -17.93 14.05
C LEU A 432 -9.72 -16.55 14.69
N LYS A 433 -10.86 -15.90 14.39
CA LYS A 433 -11.24 -14.61 15.00
C LYS A 433 -11.45 -14.74 16.51
N TRP A 434 -12.09 -15.83 16.93
CA TRP A 434 -12.38 -16.09 18.34
C TRP A 434 -11.11 -16.38 19.16
N LEU A 435 -10.16 -17.15 18.59
CA LEU A 435 -8.86 -17.45 19.21
C LEU A 435 -8.10 -16.18 19.58
N ILE A 436 -7.99 -15.24 18.63
CA ILE A 436 -7.26 -13.98 18.82
C ILE A 436 -8.11 -12.85 19.41
N ASN A 437 -9.33 -13.16 19.84
CA ASN A 437 -10.27 -12.29 20.55
C ASN A 437 -10.53 -10.92 19.89
N GLU A 438 -10.50 -10.84 18.56
CA GLU A 438 -10.38 -9.54 17.89
C GLU A 438 -11.63 -9.10 17.11
N LYS A 439 -12.45 -8.25 17.75
CA LYS A 439 -13.57 -7.55 17.09
C LYS A 439 -13.11 -6.62 15.95
N LYS A 440 -11.85 -6.16 15.92
CA LYS A 440 -11.31 -5.34 14.82
C LYS A 440 -11.03 -6.16 13.56
N LEU A 441 -10.93 -7.49 13.61
CA LEU A 441 -10.81 -8.30 12.38
C LEU A 441 -12.06 -8.27 11.52
N GLU A 442 -13.21 -7.90 12.09
CA GLU A 442 -14.42 -7.61 11.31
C GLU A 442 -14.26 -6.39 10.40
N LYS A 443 -13.31 -5.49 10.71
CA LYS A 443 -13.01 -4.28 9.92
C LYS A 443 -11.95 -4.53 8.84
N TYR A 444 -11.25 -5.66 8.91
CA TYR A 444 -10.19 -6.01 7.97
C TYR A 444 -10.67 -7.13 7.05
N ASP A 445 -10.96 -6.80 5.80
CA ASP A 445 -11.19 -7.82 4.80
C ASP A 445 -9.84 -8.40 4.36
N LEU A 446 -9.49 -9.55 4.97
CA LEU A 446 -8.26 -10.29 4.71
C LEU A 446 -8.12 -10.71 3.23
N ASN A 447 -9.19 -10.66 2.43
CA ASN A 447 -9.10 -10.92 0.99
C ASN A 447 -8.32 -9.83 0.23
N PHE A 448 -8.18 -8.62 0.80
CA PHE A 448 -7.37 -7.54 0.20
C PHE A 448 -5.90 -7.56 0.65
N VAL A 449 -5.56 -8.35 1.67
CA VAL A 449 -4.16 -8.55 2.06
C VAL A 449 -3.57 -9.57 1.09
N PRO A 450 -2.46 -9.26 0.38
CA PRO A 450 -1.78 -10.26 -0.42
C PRO A 450 -1.50 -11.48 0.46
N LYS A 451 -1.88 -12.69 0.00
CA LYS A 451 -1.83 -13.92 0.82
C LYS A 451 -0.52 -14.09 1.59
N ARG A 452 0.60 -13.69 0.97
CA ARG A 452 1.94 -13.73 1.58
C ARG A 452 2.10 -12.89 2.85
N PHE A 453 1.28 -11.87 3.11
CA PHE A 453 1.36 -11.02 4.30
C PHE A 453 0.28 -11.31 5.34
N VAL A 454 -0.65 -12.23 5.07
CA VAL A 454 -1.80 -12.48 5.96
C VAL A 454 -1.35 -12.90 7.35
N HIS A 455 -0.36 -13.80 7.44
CA HIS A 455 0.20 -14.21 8.73
C HIS A 455 0.81 -13.03 9.48
N ASP A 456 1.67 -12.24 8.82
CA ASP A 456 2.36 -11.11 9.44
C ASP A 456 1.37 -10.06 9.96
N ILE A 457 0.38 -9.71 9.13
CA ILE A 457 -0.64 -8.73 9.51
C ILE A 457 -1.49 -9.25 10.67
N LEU A 458 -1.86 -10.52 10.68
CA LEU A 458 -2.61 -11.09 11.81
C LEU A 458 -1.80 -11.06 13.10
N THR A 459 -0.50 -11.37 13.04
CA THR A 459 0.41 -11.23 14.17
C THR A 459 0.48 -9.79 14.66
N LEU A 460 0.64 -8.81 13.76
CA LEU A 460 0.69 -7.39 14.12
C LEU A 460 -0.65 -6.87 14.68
N VAL A 461 -1.78 -7.30 14.13
CA VAL A 461 -3.12 -6.97 14.64
C VAL A 461 -3.31 -7.52 16.06
N PHE A 462 -2.89 -8.75 16.29
CA PHE A 462 -2.91 -9.37 17.62
C PHE A 462 -2.05 -8.59 18.62
N MET A 463 -0.80 -8.27 18.26
CA MET A 463 0.11 -7.55 19.15
C MET A 463 -0.36 -6.13 19.45
N THR A 464 -0.78 -5.37 18.43
CA THR A 464 -1.26 -3.98 18.60
C THR A 464 -2.55 -3.91 19.39
N SER A 465 -3.45 -4.88 19.24
CA SER A 465 -4.75 -4.83 19.91
C SER A 465 -4.70 -5.23 21.37
N ASN A 466 -3.72 -6.06 21.75
CA ASN A 466 -3.42 -6.36 23.14
C ASN A 466 -2.45 -5.34 23.77
N GLY A 467 -2.09 -4.27 23.05
CA GLY A 467 -1.25 -3.19 23.57
C GLY A 467 0.22 -3.58 23.76
N PHE A 468 0.67 -4.67 23.14
CA PHE A 468 2.07 -5.13 23.23
C PHE A 468 3.03 -4.22 22.47
N ILE A 469 2.56 -3.63 21.37
CA ILE A 469 3.30 -2.68 20.54
C ILE A 469 2.38 -1.55 20.10
N THR A 470 2.96 -0.40 19.80
CA THR A 470 2.27 0.73 19.17
C THR A 470 2.07 0.50 17.67
N THR A 471 1.14 1.24 17.05
CA THR A 471 0.96 1.21 15.58
C THR A 471 2.24 1.57 14.83
N THR A 472 3.00 2.56 15.32
CA THR A 472 4.29 2.94 14.71
C THR A 472 5.30 1.80 14.74
N GLN A 473 5.39 1.08 15.86
CA GLN A 473 6.29 -0.07 15.98
C GLN A 473 5.84 -1.21 15.05
N ALA A 474 4.54 -1.43 14.92
CA ALA A 474 3.98 -2.38 13.94
C ALA A 474 4.30 -2.00 12.50
N ASP A 475 4.24 -0.71 12.15
CA ASP A 475 4.61 -0.20 10.82
C ASP A 475 6.09 -0.43 10.51
N ILE A 476 7.00 -0.28 11.49
CA ILE A 476 8.43 -0.56 11.32
C ILE A 476 8.69 -2.05 11.12
N ILE A 477 8.00 -2.92 11.86
CA ILE A 477 8.07 -4.38 11.63
C ILE A 477 7.58 -4.70 10.22
N LEU A 478 6.41 -4.18 9.81
CA LEU A 478 5.85 -4.42 8.49
C LEU A 478 6.78 -3.92 7.37
N LEU A 479 7.42 -2.76 7.56
CA LEU A 479 8.44 -2.24 6.65
C LEU A 479 9.66 -3.17 6.57
N THR A 480 10.11 -3.70 7.70
CA THR A 480 11.22 -4.67 7.73
C THR A 480 10.87 -5.91 6.92
N ILE A 481 9.69 -6.50 7.15
CA ILE A 481 9.19 -7.66 6.41
C ILE A 481 9.09 -7.36 4.92
N TYR A 482 8.52 -6.20 4.56
CA TYR A 482 8.43 -5.79 3.17
C TYR A 482 9.81 -5.64 2.52
N ASN A 483 10.78 -5.02 3.19
CA ASN A 483 12.13 -4.84 2.66
C ASN A 483 12.84 -6.19 2.42
N VAL A 484 12.64 -7.15 3.33
CA VAL A 484 13.15 -8.51 3.17
C VAL A 484 12.46 -9.20 1.98
N GLU A 485 11.13 -9.10 1.86
CA GLU A 485 10.38 -9.64 0.70
C GLU A 485 10.83 -9.06 -0.65
N GLN A 486 11.16 -7.75 -0.69
CA GLN A 486 11.67 -7.10 -1.89
C GLN A 486 13.16 -7.36 -2.14
N LYS A 487 13.83 -8.11 -1.25
CA LYS A 487 15.28 -8.36 -1.31
C LYS A 487 16.12 -7.08 -1.36
N VAL A 488 15.63 -6.00 -0.74
CA VAL A 488 16.36 -4.73 -0.64
C VAL A 488 17.18 -4.64 0.65
N THR A 489 17.01 -5.59 1.56
CA THR A 489 17.81 -5.73 2.78
C THR A 489 19.24 -6.17 2.42
N PRO A 490 20.29 -5.42 2.83
CA PRO A 490 21.68 -5.81 2.60
C PRO A 490 22.01 -7.20 3.16
N ARG A 491 22.78 -8.00 2.41
CA ARG A 491 23.31 -9.28 2.92
C ARG A 491 24.34 -9.06 4.03
N GLU A 492 25.15 -8.02 3.91
CA GLU A 492 26.11 -7.62 4.95
C GLU A 492 25.53 -6.49 5.79
N PHE A 493 25.35 -6.74 7.08
CA PHE A 493 25.08 -5.70 8.08
C PHE A 493 26.23 -5.61 9.06
N ARG A 494 26.48 -4.40 9.55
CA ARG A 494 27.21 -4.22 10.79
C ARG A 494 26.25 -4.46 11.95
N LEU A 495 26.58 -5.41 12.81
CA LEU A 495 25.85 -5.60 14.05
C LEU A 495 25.89 -4.32 14.90
N PRO A 496 24.82 -4.04 15.66
CA PRO A 496 24.83 -2.92 16.58
C PRO A 496 25.91 -3.13 17.65
N VAL A 497 26.66 -2.06 17.96
CA VAL A 497 27.68 -2.09 19.02
C VAL A 497 27.03 -2.32 20.39
N VAL A 498 25.86 -1.70 20.60
CA VAL A 498 24.99 -1.88 21.76
C VAL A 498 23.58 -2.18 21.27
N ILE A 499 22.94 -3.20 21.83
CA ILE A 499 21.57 -3.57 21.49
C ILE A 499 20.60 -2.56 22.13
N ASN A 500 19.66 -2.04 21.34
CA ASN A 500 18.57 -1.21 21.86
C ASN A 500 17.53 -2.10 22.56
N GLU A 501 17.24 -1.82 23.84
CA GLU A 501 16.32 -2.61 24.66
C GLU A 501 14.92 -2.75 24.03
N ASN A 502 14.33 -1.66 23.53
CA ASN A 502 12.99 -1.70 22.97
C ASN A 502 12.96 -2.49 21.66
N ALA A 503 13.91 -2.26 20.76
CA ALA A 503 14.01 -3.00 19.51
C ALA A 503 14.21 -4.51 19.77
N PHE A 504 15.06 -4.85 20.75
CA PHE A 504 15.28 -6.21 21.20
C PHE A 504 13.98 -6.88 21.68
N GLN A 505 13.27 -6.24 22.61
CA GLN A 505 12.02 -6.74 23.18
C GLN A 505 10.94 -6.96 22.11
N ILE A 506 10.77 -5.99 21.21
CA ILE A 506 9.75 -6.01 20.17
C ILE A 506 10.04 -7.10 19.13
N ALA A 507 11.29 -7.25 18.71
CA ALA A 507 11.69 -8.24 17.72
C ALA A 507 11.41 -9.67 18.22
N HIS A 508 11.83 -9.99 19.45
CA HIS A 508 11.58 -11.31 20.05
C HIS A 508 10.09 -11.55 20.34
N LEU A 509 9.37 -10.53 20.77
CA LEU A 509 7.92 -10.63 20.98
C LEU A 509 7.15 -10.86 19.68
N TYR A 510 7.59 -10.25 18.58
CA TYR A 510 7.02 -10.51 17.25
C TYR A 510 7.27 -11.94 16.80
N ASN A 511 8.51 -12.44 16.92
CA ASN A 511 8.84 -13.84 16.58
C ASN A 511 8.00 -14.83 17.40
N PHE A 512 7.86 -14.59 18.70
CA PHE A 512 7.04 -15.43 19.58
C PHE A 512 5.56 -15.38 19.18
N SER A 513 5.02 -14.18 18.98
CA SER A 513 3.62 -13.98 18.58
C SER A 513 3.33 -14.60 17.21
N TYR A 514 4.30 -14.60 16.29
CA TYR A 514 4.21 -15.30 15.02
C TYR A 514 4.02 -16.81 15.24
N GLY A 515 4.87 -17.44 16.04
CA GLY A 515 4.74 -18.86 16.39
C GLY A 515 3.46 -19.21 17.16
N LEU A 516 2.86 -18.25 17.88
CA LEU A 516 1.54 -18.42 18.51
C LEU A 516 0.41 -18.42 17.47
N ILE A 517 0.41 -17.47 16.53
CA ILE A 517 -0.58 -17.42 15.43
C ILE A 517 -0.48 -18.66 14.53
N ASN A 518 0.72 -19.20 14.34
CA ASN A 518 0.91 -20.45 13.59
C ASN A 518 0.15 -21.63 14.23
N LYS A 519 0.14 -21.73 15.57
CA LYS A 519 -0.66 -22.74 16.30
C LYS A 519 -2.16 -22.51 16.12
N CYS A 520 -2.61 -21.25 16.06
CA CYS A 520 -4.00 -20.93 15.73
C CYS A 520 -4.39 -21.42 14.34
N PHE A 521 -3.49 -21.30 13.34
CA PHE A 521 -3.73 -21.86 12.01
C PHE A 521 -3.77 -23.39 11.99
N GLU A 522 -2.95 -24.04 12.81
CA GLU A 522 -2.96 -25.50 12.98
C GLU A 522 -4.32 -26.00 13.47
N VAL A 523 -4.78 -25.53 14.63
CA VAL A 523 -6.03 -26.03 15.27
C VAL A 523 -7.30 -25.64 14.51
N THR A 524 -7.21 -24.65 13.62
CA THR A 524 -8.33 -24.25 12.75
C THR A 524 -8.30 -24.95 11.38
N GLY A 525 -7.31 -25.79 11.08
CA GLY A 525 -7.16 -26.42 9.76
C GLY A 525 -6.81 -25.44 8.64
N LEU A 526 -6.19 -24.29 8.98
CA LEU A 526 -5.77 -23.24 8.03
C LEU A 526 -4.26 -23.24 7.74
N LEU A 527 -3.47 -24.04 8.47
CA LEU A 527 -2.00 -24.07 8.42
C LEU A 527 -1.44 -24.19 6.99
N ASP A 528 -1.85 -25.21 6.24
CA ASP A 528 -1.37 -25.48 4.86
C ASP A 528 -1.64 -24.32 3.87
N SER A 529 -2.50 -23.37 4.22
CA SER A 529 -2.92 -22.28 3.34
C SER A 529 -2.49 -20.88 3.76
N MET A 530 -2.10 -20.72 5.02
CA MET A 530 -1.81 -19.41 5.64
C MET A 530 -0.46 -19.37 6.34
N SER A 531 0.12 -20.54 6.68
CA SER A 531 1.44 -20.61 7.30
C SER A 531 2.54 -20.39 6.27
N LYS A 532 3.54 -19.61 6.65
CA LYS A 532 4.79 -19.45 5.90
C LYS A 532 5.96 -19.44 6.88
N ILE A 533 7.18 -19.51 6.35
CA ILE A 533 8.38 -19.26 7.15
C ILE A 533 8.39 -17.77 7.52
N LEU A 534 8.72 -17.49 8.77
CA LEU A 534 8.86 -16.14 9.31
C LEU A 534 9.87 -15.36 8.45
N ASN A 535 9.40 -14.30 7.79
CA ASN A 535 10.22 -13.51 6.87
C ASN A 535 10.62 -12.17 7.49
N PHE A 536 11.51 -12.21 8.48
CA PHE A 536 11.91 -11.05 9.29
C PHE A 536 13.43 -10.97 9.47
N ASP A 537 13.96 -9.76 9.49
CA ASP A 537 15.38 -9.47 9.74
C ASP A 537 15.51 -8.52 10.94
N GLY A 538 15.88 -9.08 12.08
CA GLY A 538 16.00 -8.37 13.34
C GLY A 538 17.11 -7.32 13.35
N VAL A 539 18.18 -7.49 12.57
CA VAL A 539 19.27 -6.51 12.47
C VAL A 539 18.79 -5.30 11.66
N ALA A 540 18.14 -5.54 10.53
CA ALA A 540 17.51 -4.48 9.73
C ALA A 540 16.43 -3.74 10.53
N PHE A 541 15.65 -4.47 11.33
CA PHE A 541 14.66 -3.87 12.23
C PHE A 541 15.30 -2.93 13.25
N HIS A 542 16.40 -3.33 13.90
CA HIS A 542 17.12 -2.46 14.85
C HIS A 542 17.59 -1.16 14.19
N GLU A 543 18.13 -1.23 12.98
CA GLU A 543 18.55 -0.04 12.24
C GLU A 543 17.37 0.88 11.90
N LEU A 544 16.28 0.31 11.39
CA LEU A 544 15.06 1.08 11.09
C LEU A 544 14.42 1.69 12.34
N TYR A 545 14.46 0.96 13.45
CA TYR A 545 13.93 1.41 14.73
C TYR A 545 14.71 2.64 15.24
N LEU A 546 16.05 2.58 15.24
CA LEU A 546 16.90 3.70 15.63
C LEU A 546 16.78 4.90 14.67
N LYS A 547 16.65 4.65 13.36
CA LYS A 547 16.34 5.69 12.37
C LYS A 547 14.98 6.33 12.62
N ASN A 548 14.02 5.61 13.21
CA ASN A 548 12.72 6.15 13.54
C ASN A 548 12.77 7.02 14.80
N GLU A 549 13.50 6.58 15.84
CA GLU A 549 13.73 7.38 17.05
C GLU A 549 14.42 8.73 16.74
N SER A 550 15.23 8.76 15.67
CA SER A 550 15.85 9.99 15.13
C SER A 550 15.00 10.74 14.08
N GLY A 551 13.76 10.30 13.81
CA GLY A 551 12.81 10.98 12.90
C GLY A 551 13.08 10.80 11.40
N MET A 552 13.93 9.86 11.01
CA MET A 552 14.38 9.63 9.63
C MET A 552 13.75 8.40 8.94
N ALA A 553 13.30 7.37 9.67
CA ALA A 553 12.86 6.09 9.08
C ALA A 553 11.57 6.19 8.25
N LEU A 554 10.52 6.85 8.76
CA LEU A 554 9.24 6.98 8.04
C LEU A 554 9.34 7.83 6.76
N LYS A 555 10.41 8.64 6.61
CA LYS A 555 10.71 9.38 5.37
C LYS A 555 11.32 8.50 4.26
N SER A 556 11.73 7.26 4.57
CA SER A 556 12.39 6.33 3.66
C SER A 556 11.50 5.20 3.12
N LEU A 557 10.21 5.19 3.46
CA LEU A 557 9.23 4.17 3.02
C LEU A 557 9.20 3.93 1.49
N PRO A 558 8.98 2.71 1.00
CA PRO A 558 8.64 2.44 -0.39
C PRO A 558 7.35 3.18 -0.79
N VAL A 559 7.29 3.76 -1.99
CA VAL A 559 6.16 4.57 -2.50
C VAL A 559 4.83 3.82 -2.37
N GLU A 560 4.84 2.49 -2.51
CA GLU A 560 3.68 1.59 -2.44
C GLU A 560 3.04 1.51 -1.04
N LEU A 561 3.83 1.57 0.03
CA LEU A 561 3.34 1.61 1.42
C LEU A 561 3.06 3.05 1.89
N ARG A 562 3.71 4.06 1.26
CA ARG A 562 3.36 5.48 1.44
C ARG A 562 2.08 5.90 0.73
N LYS A 563 1.57 5.11 -0.23
CA LYS A 563 0.47 5.53 -1.11
C LYS A 563 -0.73 6.11 -0.36
N TRP A 564 -0.92 5.79 0.93
CA TRP A 564 -2.15 6.17 1.63
C TRP A 564 -1.98 6.85 2.99
N GLN A 565 -0.75 7.24 3.41
CA GLN A 565 -0.57 7.92 4.71
C GLN A 565 -1.25 9.30 4.78
N ASN A 566 -1.45 9.97 3.63
CA ASN A 566 -2.06 11.31 3.55
C ASN A 566 -3.38 11.34 2.77
N GLY A 567 -4.03 10.18 2.56
CA GLY A 567 -5.27 10.10 1.77
C GLY A 567 -5.09 10.27 0.24
N PHE A 568 -3.85 10.43 -0.23
CA PHE A 568 -3.48 10.47 -1.65
C PHE A 568 -2.14 9.78 -1.93
N ALA A 569 -1.96 9.30 -3.16
CA ALA A 569 -0.76 8.66 -3.68
C ALA A 569 -0.22 9.43 -4.90
N SER A 570 1.11 9.52 -5.09
CA SER A 570 1.63 9.84 -6.42
C SER A 570 1.54 8.59 -7.30
N VAL A 571 1.01 8.75 -8.51
CA VAL A 571 0.81 7.67 -9.48
C VAL A 571 1.43 8.04 -10.82
N ASP A 572 2.04 7.06 -11.47
CA ASP A 572 2.52 7.16 -12.84
C ASP A 572 1.39 6.73 -13.78
N ILE A 573 0.84 7.70 -14.53
CA ILE A 573 -0.36 7.46 -15.35
C ILE A 573 -0.03 6.45 -16.46
N HIS A 574 1.17 6.53 -17.04
CA HIS A 574 1.62 5.59 -18.07
C HIS A 574 1.69 4.16 -17.53
N GLU A 575 2.29 3.96 -16.35
CA GLU A 575 2.39 2.62 -15.73
C GLU A 575 1.00 2.03 -15.46
N GLU A 576 0.09 2.84 -14.93
CA GLU A 576 -1.27 2.40 -14.58
C GLU A 576 -2.12 2.11 -15.82
N CYS A 577 -1.99 2.90 -16.88
CA CYS A 577 -2.64 2.61 -18.16
C CYS A 577 -2.10 1.31 -18.78
N THR A 578 -0.78 1.10 -18.73
CA THR A 578 -0.14 -0.12 -19.23
C THR A 578 -0.57 -1.36 -18.45
N LYS A 579 -0.71 -1.26 -17.12
CA LYS A 579 -1.26 -2.34 -16.28
C LYS A 579 -2.70 -2.66 -16.66
N PHE A 580 -3.53 -1.64 -16.91
CA PHE A 580 -4.90 -1.83 -17.35
C PHE A 580 -4.96 -2.55 -18.70
N GLU A 581 -4.18 -2.10 -19.68
CA GLU A 581 -4.15 -2.70 -21.01
C GLU A 581 -3.67 -4.15 -20.98
N ARG A 582 -2.64 -4.47 -20.19
CA ARG A 582 -2.19 -5.87 -19.99
C ARG A 582 -3.26 -6.78 -19.37
N SER A 583 -4.13 -6.24 -18.52
CA SER A 583 -5.16 -7.02 -17.81
C SER A 583 -6.48 -7.14 -18.58
N HIS A 584 -6.79 -6.18 -19.46
CA HIS A 584 -8.08 -6.11 -20.16
C HIS A 584 -7.97 -6.19 -21.69
N GLY A 585 -6.76 -6.21 -22.26
CA GLY A 585 -6.50 -6.35 -23.70
C GLY A 585 -6.87 -5.13 -24.54
N LYS A 586 -7.11 -3.96 -23.92
CA LYS A 586 -7.47 -2.70 -24.59
C LYS A 586 -7.01 -1.49 -23.78
N LYS A 587 -6.77 -0.37 -24.47
CA LYS A 587 -6.46 0.92 -23.82
C LYS A 587 -7.58 1.34 -22.85
N PRO A 588 -7.24 1.83 -21.65
CA PRO A 588 -8.21 2.40 -20.73
C PRO A 588 -8.83 3.70 -21.27
N VAL A 589 -9.94 4.10 -20.67
CA VAL A 589 -10.54 5.42 -20.82
C VAL A 589 -10.18 6.28 -19.61
N LEU A 590 -9.73 7.51 -19.87
CA LEU A 590 -9.60 8.56 -18.87
C LEU A 590 -10.71 9.58 -19.10
N VAL A 591 -11.56 9.78 -18.10
CA VAL A 591 -12.66 10.74 -18.15
C VAL A 591 -12.18 12.04 -17.50
N ILE A 592 -12.28 13.17 -18.18
CA ILE A 592 -11.63 14.42 -17.77
C ILE A 592 -12.68 15.51 -17.64
N ASP A 593 -12.73 16.15 -16.47
CA ASP A 593 -13.43 17.43 -16.31
C ASP A 593 -12.65 18.52 -17.06
N LEU A 594 -13.25 19.04 -18.12
CA LEU A 594 -12.60 19.97 -19.03
C LEU A 594 -12.23 21.30 -18.36
N LEU A 595 -13.10 21.82 -17.48
CA LEU A 595 -12.85 23.09 -16.78
C LEU A 595 -11.65 22.98 -15.84
N GLY A 596 -11.42 21.78 -15.30
CA GLY A 596 -10.29 21.50 -14.44
C GLY A 596 -8.91 21.61 -15.13
N LEU A 597 -8.85 21.58 -16.47
CA LEU A 597 -7.59 21.71 -17.21
C LEU A 597 -7.07 23.16 -17.31
N LEU A 598 -7.86 24.17 -16.92
CA LEU A 598 -7.44 25.58 -17.00
C LEU A 598 -6.34 25.97 -16.01
N GLY A 599 -6.32 25.36 -14.84
CA GLY A 599 -5.29 25.63 -13.82
C GLY A 599 -3.89 25.10 -14.20
N PRO A 600 -3.75 23.80 -14.53
CA PRO A 600 -2.46 23.16 -14.77
C PRO A 600 -1.62 23.76 -15.91
N ILE A 601 -2.25 24.42 -16.88
CA ILE A 601 -1.57 24.94 -18.08
C ILE A 601 -0.85 26.28 -17.83
N VAL A 602 -1.13 26.93 -16.69
CA VAL A 602 -0.55 28.23 -16.30
C VAL A 602 0.47 28.03 -15.18
N GLU A 603 1.75 28.14 -15.51
CA GLU A 603 2.86 27.97 -14.54
C GLU A 603 2.95 29.14 -13.54
N ASP A 604 2.86 30.37 -14.03
CA ASP A 604 2.92 31.59 -13.21
C ASP A 604 1.70 32.47 -13.48
N LYS A 605 0.89 32.68 -12.44
CA LYS A 605 -0.38 33.42 -12.53
C LYS A 605 -0.20 34.90 -12.80
N GLY A 606 0.98 35.47 -12.54
CA GLY A 606 1.31 36.84 -12.94
C GLY A 606 1.26 37.03 -14.46
N GLN A 607 1.49 35.96 -15.23
CA GLN A 607 1.35 35.98 -16.69
C GLN A 607 -0.09 36.27 -17.12
N MET A 608 -1.09 35.75 -16.39
CA MET A 608 -2.50 35.99 -16.69
C MET A 608 -2.89 37.45 -16.43
N LEU A 609 -2.37 38.06 -15.36
CA LEU A 609 -2.60 39.48 -15.11
C LEU A 609 -2.02 40.35 -16.23
N CYS A 610 -0.94 39.93 -16.90
CA CYS A 610 -0.39 40.63 -18.06
C CYS A 610 -1.18 40.42 -19.37
N GLY A 611 -2.27 39.65 -19.39
CA GLY A 611 -3.03 39.31 -20.59
C GLY A 611 -2.82 37.89 -21.12
N GLY A 612 -2.04 37.05 -20.42
CA GLY A 612 -1.83 35.63 -20.73
C GLY A 612 -0.76 35.37 -21.79
N ARG A 613 -0.12 34.19 -21.71
CA ARG A 613 0.85 33.69 -22.69
C ARG A 613 0.22 32.53 -23.47
N HIS A 614 -0.74 32.87 -24.33
CA HIS A 614 -1.68 31.92 -24.94
C HIS A 614 -0.98 30.78 -25.70
N GLN A 615 0.07 31.09 -26.46
CA GLN A 615 0.85 30.07 -27.18
C GLN A 615 1.51 29.06 -26.23
N MET A 616 2.07 29.51 -25.12
CA MET A 616 2.68 28.60 -24.14
C MET A 616 1.64 27.71 -23.47
N TYR A 617 0.47 28.27 -23.15
CA TYR A 617 -0.61 27.48 -22.56
C TYR A 617 -1.14 26.43 -23.55
N GLU A 618 -1.23 26.78 -24.84
CA GLU A 618 -1.55 25.83 -25.92
C GLU A 618 -0.50 24.72 -26.00
N GLU A 619 0.79 25.08 -26.08
CA GLU A 619 1.91 24.12 -26.16
C GLU A 619 1.94 23.19 -24.94
N ASN A 620 1.77 23.73 -23.74
CA ASN A 620 1.75 22.95 -22.49
C ASN A 620 0.57 21.96 -22.46
N LEU A 621 -0.62 22.41 -22.82
CA LEU A 621 -1.80 21.53 -22.83
C LEU A 621 -1.69 20.47 -23.94
N GLU A 622 -1.25 20.87 -25.12
CA GLU A 622 -1.02 19.98 -26.26
C GLU A 622 0.01 18.90 -25.90
N GLU A 623 1.09 19.23 -25.19
CA GLU A 623 2.06 18.24 -24.68
C GLU A 623 1.41 17.26 -23.70
N ILE A 624 0.62 17.75 -22.73
CA ILE A 624 -0.09 16.91 -21.76
C ILE A 624 -1.07 15.95 -22.46
N LEU A 625 -1.89 16.46 -23.38
CA LEU A 625 -2.89 15.66 -24.08
C LEU A 625 -2.26 14.65 -25.06
N ASN A 626 -1.15 15.02 -25.72
CA ASN A 626 -0.37 14.11 -26.55
C ASN A 626 0.21 12.95 -25.72
N GLU A 627 0.77 13.22 -24.53
CA GLU A 627 1.28 12.15 -23.68
C GLU A 627 0.16 11.25 -23.13
N LEU A 628 -0.99 11.82 -22.74
CA LEU A 628 -2.11 11.03 -22.24
C LEU A 628 -2.74 10.13 -23.33
N SER A 629 -2.93 10.66 -24.55
CA SER A 629 -3.58 9.95 -25.66
C SER A 629 -2.75 8.77 -26.20
N LYS A 630 -1.43 8.77 -25.99
CA LYS A 630 -0.58 7.60 -26.29
C LYS A 630 -1.03 6.35 -25.54
N TYR A 631 -1.48 6.50 -24.28
CA TYR A 631 -1.74 5.36 -23.39
C TYR A 631 -3.21 5.16 -23.02
N ALA A 632 -4.09 6.14 -23.31
CA ALA A 632 -5.50 6.05 -22.98
C ALA A 632 -6.38 6.73 -24.04
N ASN A 633 -7.64 6.30 -24.12
CA ASN A 633 -8.68 7.04 -24.82
C ASN A 633 -9.20 8.16 -23.90
N LEU A 634 -9.23 9.40 -24.40
CA LEU A 634 -9.64 10.55 -23.60
C LEU A 634 -11.13 10.87 -23.86
N VAL A 635 -11.88 11.06 -22.79
CA VAL A 635 -13.28 11.51 -22.84
C VAL A 635 -13.40 12.76 -21.98
N PHE A 636 -13.74 13.89 -22.60
CA PHE A 636 -13.85 15.17 -21.93
C PHE A 636 -15.32 15.50 -21.67
N PHE A 637 -15.61 15.99 -20.48
CA PHE A 637 -16.94 16.47 -20.11
C PHE A 637 -16.93 18.00 -19.95
N GLU A 638 -17.89 18.65 -20.59
CA GLU A 638 -18.17 20.08 -20.45
C GLU A 638 -19.58 20.28 -19.88
N ASP A 639 -19.69 21.18 -18.91
CA ASP A 639 -20.98 21.64 -18.39
C ASP A 639 -21.70 22.51 -19.43
N LYS A 640 -22.97 22.19 -19.70
CA LYS A 640 -23.83 22.95 -20.63
C LYS A 640 -25.11 23.45 -20.01
N LEU A 641 -25.69 22.69 -19.08
CA LEU A 641 -27.01 22.93 -18.52
C LEU A 641 -26.91 22.91 -16.99
N PRO A 642 -26.50 24.02 -16.35
CA PRO A 642 -26.56 24.09 -14.90
C PRO A 642 -28.02 23.96 -14.46
N PRO A 643 -28.33 23.13 -13.45
CA PRO A 643 -29.68 23.02 -12.89
C PRO A 643 -30.25 24.38 -12.49
N GLU A 644 -31.55 24.61 -12.69
CA GLU A 644 -32.22 25.89 -12.37
C GLU A 644 -31.96 26.34 -10.91
N GLU A 645 -31.94 25.38 -9.99
CA GLU A 645 -31.65 25.58 -8.56
C GLU A 645 -30.23 26.12 -8.27
N LYS A 646 -29.27 25.99 -9.20
CA LYS A 646 -27.92 26.53 -9.06
C LYS A 646 -27.74 27.95 -9.60
N LYS A 647 -28.70 28.50 -10.35
CA LYS A 647 -28.57 29.83 -10.99
C LYS A 647 -28.20 30.93 -10.00
N GLU A 648 -28.87 30.98 -8.84
CA GLU A 648 -28.60 31.97 -7.79
C GLU A 648 -27.18 31.83 -7.22
N THR A 649 -26.76 30.60 -6.93
CA THR A 649 -25.41 30.30 -6.42
C THR A 649 -24.33 30.70 -7.41
N ILE A 650 -24.56 30.42 -8.70
CA ILE A 650 -23.66 30.80 -9.79
C ILE A 650 -23.55 32.32 -9.88
N LEU A 651 -24.67 33.04 -9.81
CA LEU A 651 -24.71 34.51 -9.85
C LEU A 651 -23.94 35.12 -8.67
N LYS A 652 -24.14 34.60 -7.46
CA LYS A 652 -23.40 35.06 -6.27
C LYS A 652 -21.90 34.82 -6.41
N ARG A 653 -21.48 33.64 -6.88
CA ARG A 653 -20.07 33.34 -7.14
C ARG A 653 -19.47 34.28 -8.19
N ASP A 654 -20.25 34.70 -9.18
CA ASP A 654 -19.78 35.65 -10.19
C ASP A 654 -19.71 37.08 -9.67
N GLN A 655 -20.62 37.49 -8.78
CA GLN A 655 -20.55 38.77 -8.07
C GLN A 655 -19.27 38.83 -7.21
N GLU A 656 -18.98 37.80 -6.42
CA GLU A 656 -17.76 37.72 -5.60
C GLU A 656 -16.47 37.77 -6.46
N LYS A 657 -16.48 37.11 -7.63
CA LYS A 657 -15.35 37.20 -8.58
C LYS A 657 -15.19 38.62 -9.10
N ASP A 658 -16.29 39.28 -9.44
CA ASP A 658 -16.28 40.60 -10.02
C ASP A 658 -15.79 41.69 -9.05
N GLU A 659 -16.23 41.63 -7.79
CA GLU A 659 -15.74 42.51 -6.72
C GLU A 659 -14.22 42.42 -6.56
N ARG A 660 -13.68 41.20 -6.62
CA ARG A 660 -12.24 40.95 -6.50
C ARG A 660 -11.47 41.37 -7.74
N ILE A 661 -12.02 41.20 -8.93
CA ILE A 661 -11.43 41.74 -10.17
C ILE A 661 -11.38 43.26 -10.13
N THR A 662 -12.44 43.90 -9.62
CA THR A 662 -12.49 45.35 -9.41
C THR A 662 -11.41 45.81 -8.43
N GLU A 663 -11.14 45.03 -7.37
CA GLU A 663 -10.01 45.28 -6.46
C GLU A 663 -8.65 45.15 -7.14
N ILE A 664 -8.45 44.13 -7.99
CA ILE A 664 -7.22 43.99 -8.79
C ILE A 664 -7.01 45.22 -9.68
N ILE A 665 -8.05 45.68 -10.38
CA ILE A 665 -7.98 46.88 -11.23
C ILE A 665 -7.57 48.11 -10.41
N LYS A 666 -8.15 48.31 -9.21
CA LYS A 666 -7.78 49.41 -8.32
C LYS A 666 -6.30 49.36 -7.93
N ARG A 667 -5.77 48.16 -7.64
CA ARG A 667 -4.37 47.95 -7.26
C ARG A 667 -3.39 48.20 -8.40
N VAL A 668 -3.74 47.77 -9.62
CA VAL A 668 -2.96 48.09 -10.82
C VAL A 668 -2.91 49.61 -11.00
N LYS A 669 -4.04 50.32 -10.85
CA LYS A 669 -4.09 51.79 -10.89
C LYS A 669 -3.26 52.46 -9.79
N SER A 670 -3.22 51.87 -8.59
CA SER A 670 -2.38 52.36 -7.49
C SER A 670 -0.92 51.92 -7.57
N HIS A 671 -0.49 51.32 -8.68
CA HIS A 671 0.90 50.90 -8.92
C HIS A 671 1.41 49.90 -7.86
N THR A 672 0.51 49.08 -7.31
CA THR A 672 0.87 48.04 -6.34
C THR A 672 1.77 46.98 -7.01
N PRO A 673 2.82 46.50 -6.32
CA PRO A 673 3.67 45.43 -6.84
C PRO A 673 2.88 44.18 -7.21
N LEU A 674 3.26 43.53 -8.31
CA LEU A 674 2.60 42.31 -8.80
C LEU A 674 2.61 41.18 -7.76
N SER A 675 3.67 41.06 -6.97
CA SER A 675 3.77 40.09 -5.87
C SER A 675 2.63 40.25 -4.86
N ASP A 676 2.29 41.49 -4.52
CA ASP A 676 1.33 41.79 -3.46
C ASP A 676 -0.10 41.60 -3.99
N ILE A 677 -0.32 41.92 -5.27
CA ILE A 677 -1.56 41.59 -5.97
C ILE A 677 -1.79 40.08 -5.97
N LEU A 678 -0.75 39.27 -6.27
CA LEU A 678 -0.87 37.81 -6.33
C LEU A 678 -1.17 37.16 -4.97
N VAL A 679 -0.51 37.61 -3.90
CA VAL A 679 -0.70 37.06 -2.54
C VAL A 679 -2.14 37.26 -2.06
N GLU A 680 -2.71 38.44 -2.31
CA GLU A 680 -4.00 38.82 -1.74
C GLU A 680 -5.20 38.44 -2.63
N SER A 681 -4.98 38.31 -3.94
CA SER A 681 -6.05 37.98 -4.88
C SER A 681 -6.46 36.50 -4.86
N GLY A 682 -5.63 35.59 -4.36
CA GLY A 682 -5.99 34.17 -4.23
C GLY A 682 -5.98 33.37 -5.54
N ASP A 683 -5.60 32.10 -5.39
CA ASP A 683 -5.06 31.26 -6.45
C ASP A 683 -6.05 30.76 -7.52
N TRP A 684 -7.33 30.60 -7.17
CA TRP A 684 -8.33 29.92 -8.02
C TRP A 684 -9.07 30.86 -8.99
N MET A 685 -9.05 32.17 -8.73
CA MET A 685 -9.84 33.12 -9.51
C MET A 685 -9.11 33.66 -10.72
N ILE A 686 -7.79 33.89 -10.59
CA ILE A 686 -6.97 34.41 -11.69
C ILE A 686 -7.05 33.43 -12.88
N THR A 687 -7.06 32.12 -12.62
CA THR A 687 -7.07 31.04 -13.62
C THR A 687 -8.41 30.78 -14.30
N ARG A 688 -9.55 31.22 -13.75
CA ARG A 688 -10.90 30.96 -14.30
C ARG A 688 -11.49 32.10 -15.15
N THR A 689 -10.72 33.12 -15.47
CA THR A 689 -11.14 34.27 -16.29
C THR A 689 -11.03 33.97 -17.80
N LEU A 690 -11.85 33.01 -18.26
CA LEU A 690 -12.39 32.66 -19.60
C LEU A 690 -11.64 32.93 -20.94
N SER A 691 -10.50 33.61 -21.02
CA SER A 691 -9.87 33.97 -22.30
C SER A 691 -9.24 32.81 -23.08
N HIS A 692 -9.07 31.65 -22.44
CA HIS A 692 -8.39 30.48 -23.03
C HIS A 692 -9.28 29.23 -23.06
N TYR A 693 -10.54 29.30 -22.61
CA TYR A 693 -11.39 28.11 -22.49
C TYR A 693 -11.71 27.51 -23.87
N ASP A 694 -11.88 28.35 -24.90
CA ASP A 694 -12.10 27.89 -26.27
C ASP A 694 -10.88 27.16 -26.84
N MET A 695 -9.65 27.57 -26.46
CA MET A 695 -8.42 26.83 -26.78
C MET A 695 -8.44 25.45 -26.13
N VAL A 696 -8.75 25.34 -24.84
CA VAL A 696 -8.82 24.06 -24.13
C VAL A 696 -9.81 23.10 -24.80
N LYS A 697 -11.00 23.59 -25.21
CA LYS A 697 -11.99 22.79 -25.96
C LYS A 697 -11.48 22.33 -27.32
N ALA A 698 -10.85 23.24 -28.06
CA ALA A 698 -10.35 22.95 -29.39
C ALA A 698 -9.28 21.85 -29.33
N LEU A 699 -8.37 21.91 -28.34
CA LEU A 699 -7.35 20.88 -28.12
C LEU A 699 -7.98 19.57 -27.62
N ALA A 700 -8.90 19.62 -26.65
CA ALA A 700 -9.59 18.43 -26.13
C ALA A 700 -10.27 17.61 -27.26
N LYS A 701 -10.96 18.27 -28.19
CA LYS A 701 -11.60 17.61 -29.34
C LYS A 701 -10.61 16.99 -30.33
N ARG A 702 -9.39 17.54 -30.47
CA ARG A 702 -8.34 16.92 -31.31
C ARG A 702 -7.85 15.61 -30.72
N HIS A 703 -7.82 15.51 -29.38
CA HIS A 703 -7.19 14.39 -28.66
C HIS A 703 -8.19 13.36 -28.11
N GLY A 704 -9.50 13.64 -28.10
CA GLY A 704 -10.48 12.73 -27.54
C GLY A 704 -11.94 13.08 -27.84
N LEU A 705 -12.84 12.33 -27.20
CA LEU A 705 -14.28 12.46 -27.37
C LEU A 705 -14.84 13.53 -26.43
N MET A 706 -15.53 14.52 -26.99
CA MET A 706 -16.28 15.51 -26.21
C MET A 706 -17.66 14.97 -25.81
N LYS A 707 -18.03 15.19 -24.55
CA LYS A 707 -19.36 14.93 -23.97
C LYS A 707 -19.85 16.20 -23.28
N TYR A 708 -21.17 16.37 -23.30
CA TYR A 708 -21.83 17.55 -22.76
C TYR A 708 -22.83 17.09 -21.71
N ALA A 709 -22.77 17.68 -20.52
CA ALA A 709 -23.72 17.41 -19.47
C ALA A 709 -25.03 18.19 -19.74
N LEU A 710 -26.14 17.46 -19.88
CA LEU A 710 -27.43 18.00 -20.35
C LEU A 710 -28.61 17.72 -19.40
N THR A 711 -28.46 16.81 -18.46
CA THR A 711 -29.50 16.37 -17.52
C THR A 711 -29.23 16.86 -16.10
N LYS A 712 -28.02 16.62 -15.60
CA LYS A 712 -27.60 16.97 -14.23
C LYS A 712 -26.29 17.75 -14.28
N ASP A 713 -25.80 18.16 -13.11
CA ASP A 713 -24.44 18.68 -12.95
C ASP A 713 -23.40 17.79 -13.65
N CYS A 714 -22.40 18.43 -14.23
CA CYS A 714 -21.32 17.78 -14.95
C CYS A 714 -20.66 16.65 -14.14
N ASP A 715 -20.43 16.86 -12.84
CA ASP A 715 -19.78 15.86 -11.98
C ASP A 715 -20.62 14.58 -11.82
N ALA A 716 -21.96 14.73 -11.75
CA ALA A 716 -22.88 13.59 -11.67
C ALA A 716 -22.92 12.80 -12.98
N GLU A 717 -22.90 13.47 -14.13
CA GLU A 717 -22.83 12.82 -15.44
C GLU A 717 -21.48 12.16 -15.72
N ILE A 718 -20.37 12.77 -15.27
CA ILE A 718 -19.03 12.16 -15.29
C ILE A 718 -19.04 10.87 -14.45
N ALA A 719 -19.53 10.95 -13.21
CA ALA A 719 -19.57 9.80 -12.31
C ALA A 719 -20.46 8.67 -12.85
N GLN A 720 -21.62 9.01 -13.41
CA GLN A 720 -22.50 8.07 -14.07
C GLN A 720 -21.82 7.42 -15.29
N TYR A 721 -21.21 8.22 -16.16
CA TYR A 721 -20.49 7.69 -17.33
C TYR A 721 -19.38 6.73 -16.88
N ALA A 722 -18.61 7.10 -15.86
CA ALA A 722 -17.56 6.25 -15.31
C ALA A 722 -18.11 4.95 -14.68
N ASN A 723 -19.29 4.99 -14.07
CA ASN A 723 -19.96 3.80 -13.53
C ASN A 723 -20.51 2.86 -14.62
N ASN A 724 -21.00 3.43 -15.73
CA ASN A 724 -21.62 2.67 -16.82
C ASN A 724 -20.60 2.13 -17.84
N ASN A 725 -19.35 2.60 -17.82
CA ASN A 725 -18.32 2.21 -18.79
C ASN A 725 -17.16 1.47 -18.11
N PRO A 726 -17.07 0.12 -18.20
CA PRO A 726 -16.04 -0.66 -17.52
C PRO A 726 -14.62 -0.44 -18.08
N ALA A 727 -14.49 0.26 -19.21
CA ALA A 727 -13.20 0.66 -19.76
C ALA A 727 -12.59 1.88 -19.02
N VAL A 728 -13.36 2.57 -18.18
CA VAL A 728 -12.89 3.76 -17.45
C VAL A 728 -11.96 3.35 -16.33
N LEU A 729 -10.70 3.80 -16.41
CA LEU A 729 -9.69 3.61 -15.38
C LEU A 729 -9.82 4.66 -14.28
N ALA A 730 -9.91 5.93 -14.69
CA ALA A 730 -9.91 7.06 -13.77
C ALA A 730 -10.72 8.25 -14.30
N VAL A 731 -11.24 9.02 -13.34
CA VAL A 731 -11.71 10.39 -13.54
C VAL A 731 -10.57 11.33 -13.17
N ILE A 732 -10.25 12.27 -14.05
CA ILE A 732 -9.28 13.34 -13.83
C ILE A 732 -10.06 14.63 -13.60
N ALA A 733 -10.02 15.13 -12.37
CA ALA A 733 -10.71 16.35 -11.95
C ALA A 733 -9.96 17.00 -10.78
N ASN A 734 -10.52 18.07 -10.23
CA ASN A 734 -10.06 18.66 -8.97
C ASN A 734 -11.21 19.05 -8.05
N ASP A 735 -12.36 18.38 -8.22
CA ASP A 735 -13.52 18.52 -7.36
C ASP A 735 -13.54 17.43 -6.27
N SER A 736 -13.75 17.81 -5.02
CA SER A 736 -13.84 16.85 -3.93
C SER A 736 -15.09 15.98 -4.01
N ASP A 737 -16.12 16.37 -4.77
CA ASP A 737 -17.34 15.57 -4.93
C ASP A 737 -17.07 14.18 -5.54
N PHE A 738 -16.00 14.04 -6.36
CA PHE A 738 -15.56 12.73 -6.89
C PHE A 738 -15.08 11.75 -5.81
N LEU A 739 -14.80 12.21 -4.59
CA LEU A 739 -14.57 11.34 -3.44
C LEU A 739 -15.85 10.72 -2.87
N ILE A 740 -17.00 11.37 -3.09
CA ILE A 740 -18.30 11.01 -2.54
C ILE A 740 -19.08 10.11 -3.50
N PHE A 741 -19.04 10.40 -4.81
CA PHE A 741 -19.76 9.59 -5.81
C PHE A 741 -19.44 8.09 -5.68
N PRO A 742 -20.42 7.19 -5.79
CA PRO A 742 -20.17 5.76 -5.82
C PRO A 742 -19.42 5.37 -7.11
N GLY A 743 -18.60 4.32 -7.05
CA GLY A 743 -17.90 3.80 -8.23
C GLY A 743 -16.57 3.09 -7.94
N ARG A 744 -16.12 2.25 -8.88
CA ARG A 744 -14.84 1.51 -8.82
C ARG A 744 -13.70 2.18 -9.59
N TRP A 745 -13.98 3.25 -10.32
CA TRP A 745 -12.99 4.07 -11.01
C TRP A 745 -12.14 4.88 -10.00
N ARG A 746 -10.94 5.28 -10.43
CA ARG A 746 -9.96 6.01 -9.62
C ARG A 746 -10.13 7.52 -9.77
N TYR A 747 -9.71 8.30 -8.77
CA TYR A 747 -9.78 9.76 -8.85
C TYR A 747 -8.37 10.36 -8.91
N PHE A 748 -8.02 10.94 -10.05
CA PHE A 748 -6.75 11.60 -10.31
C PHE A 748 -6.91 13.13 -10.32
N SER A 749 -5.93 13.84 -9.79
CA SER A 749 -5.87 15.30 -9.85
C SER A 749 -5.45 15.78 -11.23
N ASN A 750 -6.07 16.84 -11.75
CA ASN A 750 -5.53 17.54 -12.93
C ASN A 750 -4.41 18.54 -12.57
N SER A 751 -4.50 19.28 -11.46
CA SER A 751 -3.48 20.29 -11.09
C SER A 751 -2.11 19.73 -10.74
N GLU A 752 -2.03 18.42 -10.51
CA GLU A 752 -0.80 17.76 -10.07
C GLU A 752 -0.19 16.91 -11.17
N ILE A 753 -0.70 17.04 -12.42
CA ILE A 753 -0.12 16.40 -13.58
C ILE A 753 1.26 17.02 -13.84
N LYS A 754 2.28 16.16 -13.86
CA LYS A 754 3.65 16.50 -14.23
C LYS A 754 4.08 15.67 -15.42
N LEU A 755 4.77 16.29 -16.34
CA LEU A 755 5.41 15.61 -17.47
C LEU A 755 6.83 15.18 -17.07
N ASN A 756 7.31 14.10 -17.67
CA ASN A 756 8.69 13.60 -17.53
C ASN A 756 9.15 13.33 -16.08
N PRO A 757 8.60 12.30 -15.39
CA PRO A 757 7.64 11.29 -15.87
C PRO A 757 6.17 11.72 -15.73
N LEU A 758 5.28 11.16 -16.58
CA LEU A 758 3.84 11.44 -16.59
C LEU A 758 3.16 10.97 -15.28
N ARG A 759 3.06 11.87 -14.30
CA ARG A 759 2.59 11.56 -12.94
C ARG A 759 1.49 12.49 -12.50
N THR A 760 0.64 12.01 -11.60
CA THR A 760 -0.34 12.84 -10.88
C THR A 760 -0.53 12.35 -9.44
N LYS A 761 -1.38 13.03 -8.66
CA LYS A 761 -1.90 12.54 -7.39
C LYS A 761 -3.22 11.80 -7.59
N GLU A 762 -3.33 10.61 -7.01
CA GLU A 762 -4.58 9.86 -6.87
C GLU A 762 -5.15 10.05 -5.46
N TYR A 763 -6.40 10.46 -5.35
CA TYR A 763 -7.12 10.56 -4.07
C TYR A 763 -7.88 9.26 -3.75
N ASN A 764 -7.80 8.81 -2.49
CA ASN A 764 -8.33 7.51 -2.10
C ASN A 764 -9.74 7.55 -1.50
N LYS A 765 -10.72 7.27 -2.35
CA LYS A 765 -12.12 7.08 -1.95
C LYS A 765 -12.30 6.00 -0.89
N LYS A 766 -11.54 4.89 -0.97
CA LYS A 766 -11.62 3.77 -0.02
C LYS A 766 -10.99 4.14 1.33
N ALA A 767 -9.88 4.87 1.34
CA ALA A 767 -9.24 5.31 2.58
C ALA A 767 -10.14 6.30 3.33
N LEU A 768 -10.81 7.22 2.62
CA LEU A 768 -11.80 8.11 3.22
C LEU A 768 -12.93 7.32 3.89
N ARG A 769 -13.54 6.38 3.16
CA ARG A 769 -14.57 5.46 3.68
C ARG A 769 -14.11 4.69 4.91
N ASN A 770 -12.91 4.12 4.86
CA ASN A 770 -12.36 3.32 5.96
C ASN A 770 -12.04 4.18 7.19
N THR A 771 -11.50 5.39 6.99
CA THR A 771 -11.14 6.32 8.05
C THR A 771 -12.38 6.79 8.80
N LEU A 772 -13.44 7.12 8.05
CA LEU A 772 -14.70 7.57 8.62
C LEU A 772 -15.64 6.41 8.99
N ARG A 773 -15.35 5.17 8.55
CA ARG A 773 -16.22 3.99 8.70
C ARG A 773 -17.66 4.22 8.19
N LEU A 774 -17.79 4.96 7.09
CA LEU A 774 -19.08 5.26 6.45
C LEU A 774 -19.20 4.49 5.14
N ASN A 775 -20.40 3.99 4.83
CA ASN A 775 -20.72 3.44 3.52
C ASN A 775 -21.03 4.57 2.50
N ASP A 776 -21.26 4.21 1.23
CA ASP A 776 -21.48 5.20 0.15
C ASP A 776 -22.70 6.10 0.44
N GLN A 777 -23.81 5.54 0.93
CA GLN A 777 -25.01 6.30 1.30
C GLN A 777 -24.80 7.20 2.53
N GLN A 778 -23.94 6.81 3.46
CA GLN A 778 -23.60 7.63 4.62
C GLN A 778 -22.61 8.75 4.27
N LEU A 779 -21.77 8.55 3.24
CA LEU A 779 -20.89 9.60 2.74
C LEU A 779 -21.66 10.73 2.05
N THR A 780 -22.77 10.44 1.37
CA THR A 780 -23.62 11.50 0.80
C THR A 780 -24.25 12.35 1.91
N ILE A 781 -24.75 11.72 2.98
CA ILE A 781 -25.23 12.43 4.20
C ILE A 781 -24.10 13.25 4.82
N LEU A 782 -22.89 12.70 4.94
CA LEU A 782 -21.72 13.42 5.45
C LEU A 782 -21.44 14.67 4.61
N SER A 783 -21.50 14.55 3.29
CA SER A 783 -21.26 15.68 2.38
C SER A 783 -22.31 16.78 2.57
N SER A 784 -23.60 16.41 2.61
CA SER A 784 -24.70 17.34 2.91
C SER A 784 -24.48 18.08 4.22
N LEU A 785 -24.21 17.37 5.32
CA LEU A 785 -23.97 17.98 6.63
C LEU A 785 -22.65 18.74 6.74
N SER A 786 -21.72 18.52 5.81
CA SER A 786 -20.48 19.28 5.70
C SER A 786 -20.67 20.61 4.98
N GLY A 787 -21.80 20.81 4.31
CA GLY A 787 -22.07 21.92 3.41
C GLY A 787 -21.68 21.56 1.98
N ASN A 788 -22.66 21.28 1.13
CA ASN A 788 -22.49 21.06 -0.32
C ASN A 788 -23.24 22.14 -1.13
N ASP A 789 -23.33 21.97 -2.45
CA ASP A 789 -23.95 22.95 -3.35
C ASP A 789 -25.46 23.13 -3.13
N VAL A 790 -26.14 22.10 -2.61
CA VAL A 790 -27.58 22.14 -2.30
C VAL A 790 -27.81 22.62 -0.87
N LEU A 791 -27.28 21.90 0.13
CA LEU A 791 -27.36 22.27 1.54
C LEU A 791 -26.09 23.01 1.92
N ARG A 792 -26.13 24.34 1.93
CA ARG A 792 -24.93 25.17 1.97
C ARG A 792 -24.33 25.23 3.37
N TYR A 793 -23.02 25.50 3.44
CA TYR A 793 -22.30 25.61 4.73
C TYR A 793 -22.96 26.56 5.75
N PRO A 794 -23.43 27.77 5.40
CA PRO A 794 -24.07 28.67 6.36
C PRO A 794 -25.32 28.08 7.03
N GLU A 795 -26.02 27.16 6.35
CA GLU A 795 -27.23 26.53 6.87
C GLU A 795 -26.92 25.49 7.95
N VAL A 796 -25.79 24.80 7.82
CA VAL A 796 -25.29 23.81 8.79
C VAL A 796 -24.30 24.39 9.80
N GLU A 797 -23.84 25.62 9.58
CA GLU A 797 -22.79 26.27 10.37
C GLU A 797 -23.19 26.38 11.84
N LYS A 798 -24.43 26.80 12.13
CA LYS A 798 -24.92 26.91 13.51
C LYS A 798 -24.85 25.56 14.22
N PHE A 799 -25.32 24.50 13.58
CA PHE A 799 -25.25 23.14 14.11
C PHE A 799 -23.79 22.72 14.39
N LEU A 800 -22.88 22.99 13.46
CA LEU A 800 -21.46 22.67 13.64
C LEU A 800 -20.84 23.49 14.79
N LYS A 801 -21.09 24.80 14.86
CA LYS A 801 -20.54 25.70 15.89
C LYS A 801 -21.06 25.38 17.28
N THR A 802 -22.34 25.05 17.42
CA THR A 802 -22.91 24.63 18.71
C THR A 802 -22.24 23.37 19.25
N ASN A 803 -21.76 22.48 18.39
CA ASN A 803 -21.16 21.20 18.81
C ASN A 803 -19.61 21.20 18.84
N LEU A 804 -18.96 22.06 18.05
CA LEU A 804 -17.50 22.06 17.87
C LEU A 804 -16.82 23.36 18.33
N GLY A 805 -17.60 24.38 18.70
CA GLY A 805 -17.13 25.74 18.98
C GLY A 805 -16.95 26.59 17.71
N GLU A 806 -16.57 27.86 17.90
CA GLU A 806 -16.41 28.83 16.80
C GLU A 806 -15.30 28.46 15.79
N TRP A 807 -14.25 27.78 16.25
CA TRP A 807 -13.07 27.44 15.44
C TRP A 807 -13.12 25.98 14.97
N ILE A 808 -13.87 25.75 13.89
CA ILE A 808 -14.10 24.41 13.35
C ILE A 808 -12.86 23.95 12.54
N LYS A 809 -12.00 23.14 13.18
CA LYS A 809 -10.91 22.47 12.47
C LYS A 809 -11.45 21.32 11.60
N PRO A 810 -10.87 21.05 10.40
CA PRO A 810 -11.38 20.03 9.49
C PRO A 810 -11.48 18.62 10.09
N LYS A 811 -10.43 18.18 10.80
CA LYS A 811 -10.40 16.82 11.38
C LYS A 811 -11.50 16.62 12.45
N PRO A 812 -11.63 17.48 13.48
CA PRO A 812 -12.76 17.42 14.41
C PRO A 812 -14.14 17.46 13.73
N LYS A 813 -14.32 18.31 12.70
CA LYS A 813 -15.57 18.39 11.92
C LYS A 813 -16.00 17.03 11.39
N PHE A 814 -15.15 16.38 10.61
CA PHE A 814 -15.52 15.10 9.98
C PHE A 814 -15.69 13.95 10.97
N PHE A 815 -14.92 13.91 12.06
CA PHE A 815 -15.10 12.89 13.10
C PHE A 815 -16.37 13.09 13.94
N PHE A 816 -16.77 14.34 14.19
CA PHE A 816 -18.06 14.65 14.81
C PHE A 816 -19.22 14.24 13.91
N LEU A 817 -19.21 14.65 12.64
CA LEU A 817 -20.26 14.31 11.69
C LEU A 817 -20.38 12.80 11.49
N ARG A 818 -19.25 12.08 11.44
CA ARG A 818 -19.24 10.62 11.46
C ARG A 818 -20.01 10.05 12.65
N ASN A 819 -19.73 10.51 13.87
CA ASN A 819 -20.37 9.99 15.08
C ASN A 819 -21.87 10.31 15.09
N PHE A 820 -22.23 11.52 14.64
CA PHE A 820 -23.62 11.93 14.45
C PHE A 820 -24.34 10.99 13.47
N ILE A 821 -23.76 10.71 12.30
CA ILE A 821 -24.32 9.82 11.27
C ILE A 821 -24.46 8.39 11.78
N HIS A 822 -23.50 7.89 12.58
CA HIS A 822 -23.60 6.56 13.18
C HIS A 822 -24.75 6.44 14.20
N ALA A 823 -25.20 7.54 14.79
CA ALA A 823 -26.32 7.56 15.71
C ALA A 823 -27.68 7.65 14.99
N LEU A 824 -27.69 7.98 13.69
CA LEU A 824 -28.93 8.06 12.91
C LEU A 824 -29.54 6.68 12.64
N PRO A 825 -30.86 6.60 12.43
CA PRO A 825 -31.55 5.43 11.94
C PRO A 825 -30.91 4.87 10.67
N ARG A 826 -30.97 3.54 10.49
CA ARG A 826 -30.45 2.89 9.28
C ARG A 826 -31.29 3.18 8.04
N ASP A 827 -32.57 3.44 8.23
CA ASP A 827 -33.50 3.86 7.19
C ASP A 827 -33.26 5.32 6.81
N LEU A 828 -33.15 5.61 5.51
CA LEU A 828 -32.79 6.94 5.01
C LEU A 828 -33.88 7.97 5.34
N ASP A 829 -35.16 7.62 5.18
CA ASP A 829 -36.25 8.55 5.43
C ASP A 829 -36.34 8.95 6.91
N SER A 830 -36.13 7.98 7.81
CA SER A 830 -36.04 8.21 9.25
C SER A 830 -34.80 9.01 9.63
N ALA A 831 -33.65 8.74 8.99
CA ALA A 831 -32.43 9.51 9.20
C ALA A 831 -32.60 10.97 8.77
N ILE A 832 -33.26 11.24 7.64
CA ILE A 832 -33.55 12.60 7.15
C ILE A 832 -34.45 13.35 8.13
N LYS A 833 -35.47 12.71 8.69
CA LYS A 833 -36.33 13.32 9.73
C LYS A 833 -35.53 13.73 10.95
N GLU A 834 -34.67 12.84 11.45
CA GLU A 834 -33.84 13.12 12.60
C GLU A 834 -32.77 14.20 12.32
N ILE A 835 -32.21 14.24 11.11
CA ILE A 835 -31.35 15.34 10.66
C ILE A 835 -32.12 16.66 10.69
N ALA A 836 -33.33 16.70 10.14
CA ALA A 836 -34.12 17.93 10.08
C ALA A 836 -34.43 18.49 11.48
N GLU A 837 -34.77 17.60 12.42
CA GLU A 837 -35.00 17.95 13.83
C GLU A 837 -33.72 18.43 14.51
N LYS A 838 -32.59 17.73 14.36
CA LYS A 838 -31.36 18.05 15.12
C LYS A 838 -30.52 19.17 14.52
N VAL A 839 -30.60 19.40 13.21
CA VAL A 839 -29.80 20.42 12.50
C VAL A 839 -30.58 21.72 12.38
N PHE A 840 -31.87 21.66 12.04
CA PHE A 840 -32.70 22.85 11.78
C PHE A 840 -33.74 23.14 12.88
N ASN A 841 -33.86 22.29 13.91
CA ASN A 841 -34.94 22.36 14.90
C ASN A 841 -36.34 22.39 14.25
N SER A 842 -36.51 21.69 13.12
CA SER A 842 -37.75 21.73 12.34
C SER A 842 -37.96 20.45 11.55
N GLY A 843 -39.08 19.76 11.79
CA GLY A 843 -39.56 18.63 10.98
C GLY A 843 -40.38 19.05 9.75
N SER A 844 -40.27 20.30 9.30
CA SER A 844 -41.10 20.79 8.18
C SER A 844 -40.78 20.05 6.89
N LYS A 845 -41.82 19.80 6.08
CA LYS A 845 -41.70 19.12 4.78
C LYS A 845 -40.62 19.76 3.88
N LYS A 846 -40.50 21.09 3.92
CA LYS A 846 -39.49 21.85 3.18
C LYS A 846 -38.05 21.41 3.51
N PHE A 847 -37.69 21.27 4.79
CA PHE A 847 -36.34 20.84 5.17
C PHE A 847 -36.08 19.37 4.84
N LEU A 848 -37.10 18.51 4.97
CA LEU A 848 -36.99 17.11 4.59
C LEU A 848 -36.68 16.95 3.09
N GLU A 849 -37.39 17.68 2.23
CA GLU A 849 -37.16 17.70 0.78
C GLU A 849 -35.77 18.28 0.47
N HIS A 850 -35.40 19.39 1.11
CA HIS A 850 -34.10 20.02 0.87
C HIS A 850 -32.90 19.12 1.23
N ILE A 851 -32.98 18.36 2.34
CA ILE A 851 -31.96 17.35 2.70
C ILE A 851 -31.94 16.21 1.68
N LYS A 852 -33.11 15.76 1.21
CA LYS A 852 -33.21 14.71 0.17
C LYS A 852 -32.54 15.15 -1.11
N ASP A 853 -32.80 16.37 -1.57
CA ASP A 853 -32.21 16.92 -2.79
C ASP A 853 -30.69 17.00 -2.66
N SER A 854 -30.18 17.43 -1.50
CA SER A 854 -28.75 17.49 -1.21
C SER A 854 -28.07 16.12 -1.24
N ILE A 855 -28.74 15.07 -0.77
CA ILE A 855 -28.24 13.69 -0.84
C ILE A 855 -28.32 13.15 -2.28
N ASN A 856 -29.42 13.44 -2.98
CA ASN A 856 -29.69 12.99 -4.35
C ASN A 856 -28.80 13.66 -5.41
N GLN A 857 -28.09 14.73 -5.06
CA GLN A 857 -27.04 15.32 -5.92
C GLN A 857 -25.98 14.28 -6.32
N TYR A 858 -25.68 13.31 -5.45
CA TYR A 858 -24.68 12.26 -5.69
C TYR A 858 -25.26 11.00 -6.35
N ASP A 859 -26.55 11.00 -6.72
CA ASP A 859 -27.18 9.89 -7.42
C ASP A 859 -26.73 9.82 -8.88
N THR A 860 -26.27 8.62 -9.27
CA THR A 860 -25.77 8.31 -10.62
C THR A 860 -26.77 7.47 -11.45
N PHE A 861 -27.97 7.20 -10.94
CA PHE A 861 -29.00 6.41 -11.61
C PHE A 861 -30.10 7.29 -12.21
N PHE A 862 -29.79 7.97 -13.32
CA PHE A 862 -30.74 8.82 -14.04
C PHE A 862 -30.61 8.66 -15.56
N GLU A 863 -31.64 9.03 -16.33
CA GLU A 863 -31.56 8.99 -17.79
C GLU A 863 -30.92 10.27 -18.34
N THR A 864 -29.91 10.11 -19.21
CA THR A 864 -29.28 11.26 -19.89
C THR A 864 -30.10 11.71 -21.08
N LYS A 865 -30.33 13.02 -21.17
CA LYS A 865 -31.00 13.63 -22.31
C LYS A 865 -30.10 13.47 -23.53
N LYS A 866 -30.70 13.09 -24.66
CA LYS A 866 -30.03 13.03 -25.95
C LYS A 866 -30.49 14.21 -26.80
N LEU A 867 -29.56 14.80 -27.55
CA LEU A 867 -29.89 15.80 -28.56
C LEU A 867 -30.56 15.07 -29.73
N THR A 868 -31.84 15.36 -29.94
CA THR A 868 -32.64 14.81 -31.06
C THR A 868 -32.74 15.78 -32.22
N ASP A 869 -32.56 17.08 -31.97
CA ASP A 869 -32.60 18.11 -32.99
C ASP A 869 -31.31 18.07 -33.87
N PRO A 870 -31.43 18.00 -35.20
CA PRO A 870 -30.27 17.93 -36.08
C PRO A 870 -29.36 19.17 -36.06
N LEU A 871 -29.92 20.37 -35.87
CA LEU A 871 -29.16 21.62 -35.77
C LEU A 871 -28.38 21.65 -34.46
N GLU A 872 -29.00 21.26 -33.35
CA GLU A 872 -28.31 21.15 -32.05
C GLU A 872 -27.16 20.16 -32.12
N LYS A 873 -27.38 19.00 -32.75
CA LYS A 873 -26.33 18.00 -32.95
C LYS A 873 -25.20 18.55 -33.81
N GLN A 874 -25.52 19.22 -34.93
CA GLN A 874 -24.54 19.86 -35.79
C GLN A 874 -23.73 20.92 -35.03
N CYS A 875 -24.39 21.80 -34.27
CA CYS A 875 -23.74 22.83 -33.48
C CYS A 875 -22.83 22.23 -32.41
N VAL A 876 -23.25 21.15 -31.76
CA VAL A 876 -22.42 20.42 -30.79
C VAL A 876 -21.19 19.81 -31.47
N ASP A 877 -21.40 19.12 -32.59
CA ASP A 877 -20.31 18.51 -33.37
C ASP A 877 -19.32 19.58 -33.87
N LYS A 878 -19.80 20.77 -34.24
CA LYS A 878 -18.99 21.92 -34.69
C LYS A 878 -18.50 22.84 -33.56
N GLN A 879 -18.86 22.61 -32.30
CA GLN A 879 -18.55 23.45 -31.14
C GLN A 879 -19.10 24.88 -31.23
N PHE A 880 -20.25 25.05 -31.87
CA PHE A 880 -20.96 26.33 -31.94
C PHE A 880 -21.73 26.60 -30.64
N ASN A 881 -20.96 26.85 -29.58
CA ASN A 881 -21.45 27.00 -28.22
C ASN A 881 -22.35 28.23 -28.07
N PHE A 882 -21.98 29.35 -28.69
CA PHE A 882 -22.82 30.55 -28.61
C PHE A 882 -24.17 30.32 -29.29
N ILE A 883 -24.18 29.58 -30.41
CA ILE A 883 -25.44 29.23 -31.08
C ILE A 883 -26.29 28.33 -30.20
N ILE A 884 -25.72 27.28 -29.58
CA ILE A 884 -26.45 26.40 -28.66
C ILE A 884 -27.01 27.19 -27.48
N ASP A 885 -26.19 28.06 -26.87
CA ASP A 885 -26.59 28.88 -25.73
C ASP A 885 -27.84 29.72 -26.08
N VAL A 886 -27.86 30.32 -27.27
CA VAL A 886 -28.98 31.15 -27.75
C VAL A 886 -30.21 30.29 -28.08
N LEU A 887 -30.05 29.20 -28.83
CA LEU A 887 -31.17 28.31 -29.21
C LEU A 887 -31.85 27.70 -27.98
N LYS A 888 -31.09 27.44 -26.91
CA LYS A 888 -31.63 26.93 -25.64
C LYS A 888 -32.08 28.02 -24.67
N LYS A 889 -32.03 29.29 -25.08
CA LYS A 889 -32.39 30.46 -24.27
C LYS A 889 -31.64 30.51 -22.93
N PHE A 890 -30.35 30.19 -22.95
CA PHE A 890 -29.51 30.28 -21.76
C PHE A 890 -29.09 31.72 -21.48
N ASP A 891 -29.22 32.12 -20.22
CA ASP A 891 -28.75 33.41 -19.75
C ASP A 891 -27.23 33.47 -19.86
N ARG A 892 -26.71 34.22 -20.85
CA ARG A 892 -25.27 34.33 -21.05
C ARG A 892 -24.66 35.41 -20.17
N LYS A 893 -23.38 35.22 -19.86
CA LYS A 893 -22.58 36.16 -19.09
C LYS A 893 -21.72 37.00 -20.03
N PHE A 894 -21.86 38.32 -19.97
CA PHE A 894 -21.03 39.25 -20.73
C PHE A 894 -20.27 40.17 -19.79
N PHE A 895 -19.15 39.67 -19.26
CA PHE A 895 -18.23 40.43 -18.41
C PHE A 895 -16.91 40.63 -19.15
N PRO A 896 -16.53 41.86 -19.50
CA PRO A 896 -15.17 42.16 -19.96
C PRO A 896 -14.26 42.18 -18.73
N TYR A 897 -13.95 41.00 -18.19
CA TYR A 897 -13.08 40.86 -17.02
C TYR A 897 -11.76 41.60 -17.23
N TYR A 898 -11.28 42.25 -16.17
CA TYR A 898 -10.08 43.10 -16.15
C TYR A 898 -10.12 44.36 -17.04
N CYS A 899 -11.18 44.58 -17.81
CA CYS A 899 -11.38 45.83 -18.53
C CYS A 899 -12.03 46.87 -17.62
N ASP A 900 -11.49 48.08 -17.60
CA ASP A 900 -12.06 49.24 -16.94
C ASP A 900 -13.21 49.80 -17.77
N ILE A 901 -14.43 49.40 -17.44
CA ILE A 901 -15.64 49.79 -18.15
C ILE A 901 -16.00 51.28 -17.96
N THR A 902 -15.17 52.05 -17.24
CA THR A 902 -15.31 53.52 -17.14
C THR A 902 -14.56 54.29 -18.24
N ARG A 903 -13.70 53.64 -19.05
CA ARG A 903 -12.95 54.26 -20.15
C ARG A 903 -13.09 53.41 -21.42
N PRO A 904 -13.83 53.79 -22.49
CA PRO A 904 -14.67 54.97 -22.78
C PRO A 904 -16.17 54.67 -22.60
N SER A 905 -17.00 55.71 -22.50
CA SER A 905 -18.44 55.70 -22.17
C SER A 905 -19.40 54.91 -23.09
N ASN A 906 -18.91 54.11 -24.06
CA ASN A 906 -19.72 53.36 -25.02
C ASN A 906 -19.22 51.94 -25.39
N SER A 907 -18.13 51.42 -24.79
CA SER A 907 -17.55 50.12 -25.20
C SER A 907 -18.49 48.92 -24.98
N ILE A 908 -19.14 48.83 -23.81
CA ILE A 908 -20.13 47.79 -23.52
C ILE A 908 -21.31 47.85 -24.49
N ASN A 909 -21.80 49.04 -24.81
CA ASN A 909 -22.94 49.21 -25.73
C ASN A 909 -22.60 48.66 -27.13
N ILE A 910 -21.40 48.95 -27.64
CA ILE A 910 -20.92 48.44 -28.93
C ILE A 910 -20.76 46.91 -28.88
N ILE A 911 -20.18 46.37 -27.81
CA ILE A 911 -20.05 44.92 -27.62
C ILE A 911 -21.43 44.24 -27.61
N MET A 912 -22.38 44.80 -26.85
CA MET A 912 -23.74 44.26 -26.77
C MET A 912 -24.49 44.39 -28.09
N GLU A 913 -24.27 45.47 -28.85
CA GLU A 913 -24.83 45.62 -30.21
C GLU A 913 -24.37 44.46 -31.11
N VAL A 914 -23.08 44.12 -31.10
CA VAL A 914 -22.54 42.98 -31.87
C VAL A 914 -23.18 41.65 -31.42
N ILE A 915 -23.35 41.46 -30.12
CA ILE A 915 -24.01 40.26 -29.57
C ILE A 915 -25.47 40.18 -30.01
N LEU A 916 -26.24 41.26 -29.89
CA LEU A 916 -27.65 41.29 -30.28
C LEU A 916 -27.84 41.10 -31.79
N LYS A 917 -26.90 41.59 -32.61
CA LYS A 917 -26.83 41.29 -34.04
C LYS A 917 -26.58 39.80 -34.29
N ALA A 918 -25.66 39.20 -33.55
CA ALA A 918 -25.35 37.78 -33.67
C ALA A 918 -26.54 36.89 -33.24
N VAL A 919 -27.25 37.27 -32.18
CA VAL A 919 -28.52 36.63 -31.77
C VAL A 919 -29.58 36.78 -32.86
N GLY A 920 -29.69 37.95 -33.50
CA GLY A 920 -30.64 38.16 -34.60
C GLY A 920 -30.34 37.34 -35.85
N ILE A 921 -29.09 36.93 -36.08
CA ILE A 921 -28.75 35.95 -37.12
C ILE A 921 -29.25 34.56 -36.75
N ILE A 922 -29.07 34.16 -35.48
CA ILE A 922 -29.48 32.83 -34.99
C ILE A 922 -31.01 32.69 -35.02
N ASN A 923 -31.72 33.72 -34.56
CA ASN A 923 -33.19 33.72 -34.47
C ASN A 923 -33.86 34.42 -35.66
N PHE A 924 -33.21 34.43 -36.84
CA PHE A 924 -33.71 35.20 -37.99
C PHE A 924 -35.12 34.78 -38.45
N ASP A 925 -35.46 33.50 -38.27
CA ASP A 925 -36.79 32.97 -38.60
C ASP A 925 -37.90 33.53 -37.68
N GLU A 926 -37.54 34.12 -36.52
CA GLU A 926 -38.43 34.74 -35.54
C GLU A 926 -38.49 36.28 -35.69
N LYS A 927 -37.94 36.87 -36.75
CA LYS A 927 -37.81 38.32 -36.90
C LYS A 927 -39.13 39.11 -36.88
N ASP A 928 -40.24 38.48 -37.24
CA ASP A 928 -41.57 39.10 -37.30
C ASP A 928 -42.27 39.12 -35.93
N ASP A 929 -41.85 38.27 -34.98
CA ASP A 929 -42.29 38.25 -33.58
C ASP A 929 -41.11 37.88 -32.65
N PRO A 930 -40.14 38.81 -32.46
CA PRO A 930 -38.88 38.48 -31.81
C PRO A 930 -39.01 38.41 -30.29
N GLU A 931 -38.57 37.31 -29.70
CA GLU A 931 -38.38 37.23 -28.25
C GLU A 931 -37.17 38.04 -27.77
N LYS A 932 -37.23 38.53 -26.53
CA LYS A 932 -36.09 39.21 -25.89
C LYS A 932 -34.99 38.22 -25.53
N PHE A 933 -33.75 38.57 -25.84
CA PHE A 933 -32.58 37.86 -25.39
C PHE A 933 -32.22 38.26 -23.95
N SER A 934 -32.04 37.27 -23.08
CA SER A 934 -31.66 37.50 -21.69
C SER A 934 -30.17 37.24 -21.45
N TYR A 935 -29.55 38.10 -20.65
CA TYR A 935 -28.14 37.98 -20.29
C TYR A 935 -27.82 38.64 -18.95
N TYR A 936 -26.77 38.16 -18.29
CA TYR A 936 -26.19 38.77 -17.10
C TYR A 936 -25.02 39.67 -17.47
N GLY A 937 -25.02 40.89 -16.93
CA GLY A 937 -24.00 41.89 -17.19
C GLY A 937 -24.12 43.11 -16.28
N LYS A 938 -23.12 43.99 -16.35
CA LYS A 938 -23.12 45.29 -15.67
C LYS A 938 -22.71 46.37 -16.65
N LYS A 939 -23.28 47.57 -16.51
CA LYS A 939 -23.00 48.70 -17.41
C LYS A 939 -21.86 49.58 -16.88
N ILE A 940 -21.66 49.60 -15.56
CA ILE A 940 -20.55 50.29 -14.87
C ILE A 940 -20.03 49.46 -13.70
N HIS A 941 -18.77 49.69 -13.28
CA HIS A 941 -18.12 48.89 -12.22
C HIS A 941 -18.77 49.00 -10.83
N SER A 942 -19.50 50.08 -10.58
CA SER A 942 -20.17 50.33 -9.30
C SER A 942 -21.54 49.65 -9.17
N GLU A 943 -22.03 49.01 -10.24
CA GLU A 943 -23.29 48.27 -10.23
C GLU A 943 -23.03 46.78 -9.97
N ASP A 944 -23.96 46.17 -9.23
CA ASP A 944 -24.04 44.72 -9.11
C ASP A 944 -24.40 44.08 -10.47
N ILE A 945 -24.06 42.80 -10.62
CA ILE A 945 -24.44 42.03 -11.80
C ILE A 945 -25.97 41.92 -11.85
N GLN A 946 -26.55 42.35 -12.97
CA GLN A 946 -28.00 42.30 -13.20
C GLN A 946 -28.34 41.49 -14.44
N GLN A 947 -29.56 40.96 -14.47
CA GLN A 947 -30.14 40.36 -15.66
C GLN A 947 -30.77 41.45 -16.53
N HIS A 948 -30.47 41.43 -17.82
CA HIS A 948 -30.97 42.36 -18.83
C HIS A 948 -31.79 41.59 -19.87
N PHE A 949 -32.70 42.30 -20.53
CA PHE A 949 -33.58 41.75 -21.58
C PHE A 949 -33.66 42.71 -22.75
N ASP A 950 -32.98 42.38 -23.84
CA ASP A 950 -32.88 43.25 -25.02
C ASP A 950 -33.37 42.51 -26.27
N PHE A 951 -33.91 43.24 -27.24
CA PHE A 951 -34.36 42.65 -28.50
C PHE A 951 -33.18 42.34 -29.43
N PRO A 952 -33.18 41.19 -30.11
CA PRO A 952 -32.22 40.89 -31.16
C PRO A 952 -32.26 41.97 -32.26
N ILE A 953 -31.10 42.23 -32.87
CA ILE A 953 -30.99 43.15 -34.00
C ILE A 953 -30.92 42.30 -35.27
N PHE A 954 -31.83 42.50 -36.22
CA PHE A 954 -31.91 41.68 -37.43
C PHE A 954 -31.24 42.36 -38.64
N PRO A 955 -30.59 41.62 -39.54
CA PRO A 955 -30.10 42.17 -40.80
C PRO A 955 -31.26 42.55 -41.72
N SER A 956 -31.08 43.61 -42.52
CA SER A 956 -32.10 44.11 -43.46
C SER A 956 -32.26 43.26 -44.74
N PHE A 957 -31.46 42.21 -44.89
CA PHE A 957 -31.45 41.31 -46.04
C PHE A 957 -31.79 39.89 -45.61
N ASN A 958 -32.39 39.10 -46.52
CA ASN A 958 -32.80 37.73 -46.23
C ASN A 958 -31.60 36.79 -46.05
N LEU A 959 -31.72 35.85 -45.11
CA LEU A 959 -30.73 34.82 -44.83
C LEU A 959 -31.20 33.45 -45.31
N PRO A 960 -30.29 32.53 -45.69
CA PRO A 960 -30.62 31.12 -45.83
C PRO A 960 -30.94 30.51 -44.45
N PRO A 961 -31.56 29.31 -44.41
CA PRO A 961 -31.76 28.58 -43.15
C PRO A 961 -30.46 28.47 -42.35
N LEU A 962 -30.53 28.63 -41.03
CA LEU A 962 -29.35 28.64 -40.16
C LEU A 962 -28.47 27.40 -40.36
N MET A 963 -29.07 26.22 -40.52
CA MET A 963 -28.36 24.96 -40.78
C MET A 963 -27.47 25.03 -42.04
N GLU A 964 -27.97 25.60 -43.14
CA GLU A 964 -27.22 25.78 -44.40
C GLU A 964 -26.14 26.85 -44.27
N LEU A 965 -26.45 27.93 -43.54
CA LEU A 965 -25.49 28.99 -43.23
C LEU A 965 -24.24 28.43 -42.53
N LEU A 966 -24.44 27.53 -41.57
CA LEU A 966 -23.42 26.89 -40.73
C LEU A 966 -22.62 25.77 -41.44
N GLU A 967 -23.13 25.20 -42.53
CA GLU A 967 -22.41 24.23 -43.37
C GLU A 967 -21.52 24.92 -44.43
N GLY A 968 -20.50 25.63 -43.92
CA GLY A 968 -19.43 26.33 -44.65
C GLY A 968 -19.11 25.77 -46.04
N GLU A 969 -18.55 24.56 -46.07
CA GLU A 969 -17.99 23.95 -47.27
C GLU A 969 -19.03 23.29 -48.19
N LYS A 970 -20.19 22.93 -47.65
CA LYS A 970 -21.24 22.21 -48.39
C LYS A 970 -22.11 23.14 -49.24
N TYR A 971 -22.24 24.40 -48.82
CA TYR A 971 -22.98 25.44 -49.53
C TYR A 971 -22.07 26.62 -49.93
N PRO A 972 -21.19 26.45 -50.93
CA PRO A 972 -20.24 27.48 -51.35
C PRO A 972 -20.94 28.73 -51.91
N ASN A 973 -22.16 28.59 -52.42
CA ASN A 973 -22.98 29.70 -52.93
C ASN A 973 -23.35 30.71 -51.82
N HIS A 974 -23.26 30.33 -50.55
CA HIS A 974 -23.49 31.24 -49.42
C HIS A 974 -22.24 32.04 -49.00
N LYS A 975 -21.08 31.84 -49.64
CA LYS A 975 -19.84 32.54 -49.28
C LYS A 975 -20.03 34.07 -49.24
N GLN A 976 -20.69 34.65 -50.23
CA GLN A 976 -20.90 36.09 -50.30
C GLN A 976 -21.76 36.62 -49.15
N ILE A 977 -22.84 35.90 -48.80
CA ILE A 977 -23.72 36.30 -47.69
C ILE A 977 -23.04 36.16 -46.34
N ARG A 978 -22.19 35.15 -46.14
CA ARG A 978 -21.40 34.99 -44.89
C ARG A 978 -20.45 36.18 -44.67
N PHE A 979 -19.75 36.61 -45.71
CA PHE A 979 -18.90 37.80 -45.64
C PHE A 979 -19.71 39.10 -45.46
N GLN A 980 -20.88 39.20 -46.07
CA GLN A 980 -21.79 40.32 -45.87
C GLN A 980 -22.29 40.41 -44.42
N LEU A 981 -22.68 39.28 -43.83
CA LEU A 981 -23.04 39.19 -42.41
C LEU A 981 -21.88 39.57 -41.50
N LEU A 982 -20.67 39.08 -41.77
CA LEU A 982 -19.49 39.43 -40.98
C LEU A 982 -19.25 40.95 -40.97
N LYS A 983 -19.34 41.61 -42.14
CA LYS A 983 -19.23 43.07 -42.25
C LYS A 983 -20.31 43.80 -41.46
N TRP A 984 -21.54 43.31 -41.52
CA TRP A 984 -22.69 43.88 -40.82
C TRP A 984 -22.56 43.74 -39.30
N LEU A 985 -22.07 42.60 -38.80
CA LEU A 985 -21.81 42.35 -37.38
C LEU A 985 -20.81 43.36 -36.81
N ILE A 986 -19.65 43.51 -37.46
CA ILE A 986 -18.56 44.38 -37.00
C ILE A 986 -18.72 45.86 -37.44
N ASN A 987 -19.82 46.18 -38.13
CA ASN A 987 -20.22 47.51 -38.60
C ASN A 987 -19.13 48.30 -39.36
N GLU A 988 -18.33 47.62 -40.18
CA GLU A 988 -17.13 48.22 -40.79
C GLU A 988 -17.26 48.47 -42.29
N LYS A 989 -17.39 49.75 -42.67
CA LYS A 989 -17.37 50.21 -44.07
C LYS A 989 -15.98 50.15 -44.69
N LYS A 990 -14.90 50.20 -43.90
CA LYS A 990 -13.50 50.11 -44.37
C LYS A 990 -13.18 48.75 -44.99
N LEU A 991 -13.87 47.66 -44.62
CA LEU A 991 -13.62 46.32 -45.18
C LEU A 991 -13.91 46.21 -46.67
N GLU A 992 -14.63 47.16 -47.27
CA GLU A 992 -14.84 47.21 -48.72
C GLU A 992 -13.62 47.71 -49.48
N LYS A 993 -12.72 48.46 -48.82
CA LYS A 993 -11.55 49.09 -49.43
C LYS A 993 -10.30 48.22 -49.41
N TYR A 994 -10.32 47.12 -48.66
CA TYR A 994 -9.15 46.28 -48.41
C TYR A 994 -9.38 44.84 -48.86
N ASP A 995 -8.45 44.33 -49.65
CA ASP A 995 -8.46 42.94 -50.07
C ASP A 995 -7.91 42.05 -48.94
N LEU A 996 -8.79 41.37 -48.21
CA LEU A 996 -8.42 40.41 -47.16
C LEU A 996 -7.54 39.26 -47.68
N ASN A 997 -7.47 39.04 -49.00
CA ASN A 997 -6.54 38.07 -49.59
C ASN A 997 -5.06 38.49 -49.47
N LEU A 998 -4.78 39.76 -49.19
CA LEU A 998 -3.42 40.28 -48.95
C LEU A 998 -2.89 39.95 -47.56
N VAL A 999 -3.78 39.58 -46.62
CA VAL A 999 -3.42 39.15 -45.27
C VAL A 999 -3.30 37.63 -45.27
N PRO A 1000 -2.17 37.05 -44.81
CA PRO A 1000 -2.07 35.61 -44.66
C PRO A 1000 -3.20 35.11 -43.77
N LYS A 1001 -3.88 34.02 -44.17
CA LYS A 1001 -5.05 33.47 -43.46
C LYS A 1001 -4.87 33.41 -41.94
N ARG A 1002 -3.66 33.03 -41.48
CA ARG A 1002 -3.29 32.93 -40.05
C ARG A 1002 -3.36 34.23 -39.24
N PHE A 1003 -3.40 35.40 -39.88
CA PHE A 1003 -3.51 36.72 -39.22
C PHE A 1003 -4.87 37.39 -39.46
N VAL A 1004 -5.77 36.79 -40.24
CA VAL A 1004 -7.05 37.42 -40.60
C VAL A 1004 -7.90 37.70 -39.36
N HIS A 1005 -7.94 36.76 -38.41
CA HIS A 1005 -8.64 36.95 -37.15
C HIS A 1005 -8.08 38.14 -36.36
N ASP A 1006 -6.77 38.19 -36.13
CA ASP A 1006 -6.11 39.26 -35.38
C ASP A 1006 -6.34 40.62 -36.02
N ILE A 1007 -6.17 40.70 -37.34
CA ILE A 1007 -6.36 41.94 -38.09
C ILE A 1007 -7.82 42.41 -38.01
N LEU A 1008 -8.80 41.52 -38.12
CA LEU A 1008 -10.21 41.89 -37.98
C LEU A 1008 -10.54 42.35 -36.56
N THR A 1009 -9.95 41.73 -35.53
CA THR A 1009 -10.03 42.22 -34.15
C THR A 1009 -9.45 43.62 -34.02
N LEU A 1010 -8.28 43.89 -34.60
CA LEU A 1010 -7.66 45.22 -34.58
C LEU A 1010 -8.49 46.26 -35.34
N VAL A 1011 -9.04 45.92 -36.51
CA VAL A 1011 -9.97 46.79 -37.27
C VAL A 1011 -11.16 47.16 -36.39
N PHE A 1012 -11.84 46.17 -35.81
CA PHE A 1012 -12.97 46.39 -34.92
C PHE A 1012 -12.61 47.32 -33.73
N MET A 1013 -11.48 47.07 -33.06
CA MET A 1013 -11.07 47.86 -31.91
C MET A 1013 -10.69 49.30 -32.29
N THR A 1014 -9.94 49.51 -33.38
CA THR A 1014 -9.52 50.85 -33.83
C THR A 1014 -10.69 51.70 -34.32
N SER A 1015 -11.59 51.14 -35.12
CA SER A 1015 -12.72 51.88 -35.70
C SER A 1015 -13.77 52.29 -34.67
N ASN A 1016 -13.88 51.54 -33.58
CA ASN A 1016 -14.72 51.87 -32.44
C ASN A 1016 -13.99 52.71 -31.37
N GLY A 1017 -12.75 53.12 -31.64
CA GLY A 1017 -11.98 53.99 -30.74
C GLY A 1017 -11.52 53.33 -29.44
N PHE A 1018 -11.48 51.99 -29.39
CA PHE A 1018 -11.02 51.24 -28.21
C PHE A 1018 -9.51 51.36 -28.02
N ILE A 1019 -8.76 51.41 -29.12
CA ILE A 1019 -7.31 51.57 -29.13
C ILE A 1019 -6.88 52.52 -30.26
N THR A 1020 -5.72 53.14 -30.09
CA THR A 1020 -5.05 53.92 -31.13
C THR A 1020 -4.38 53.01 -32.17
N THR A 1021 -4.10 53.56 -33.35
CA THR A 1021 -3.34 52.85 -34.41
C THR A 1021 -1.94 52.43 -33.96
N THR A 1022 -1.28 53.23 -33.11
CA THR A 1022 0.01 52.89 -32.50
C THR A 1022 -0.11 51.67 -31.59
N GLN A 1023 -1.13 51.62 -30.74
CA GLN A 1023 -1.37 50.48 -29.86
C GLN A 1023 -1.70 49.21 -30.66
N ALA A 1024 -2.50 49.34 -31.73
CA ALA A 1024 -2.78 48.25 -32.65
C ALA A 1024 -1.51 47.71 -33.33
N ASP A 1025 -0.54 48.56 -33.67
CA ASP A 1025 0.75 48.11 -34.22
C ASP A 1025 1.57 47.30 -33.22
N ILE A 1026 1.56 47.68 -31.95
CA ILE A 1026 2.29 46.96 -30.89
C ILE A 1026 1.66 45.57 -30.73
N ILE A 1027 0.33 45.46 -30.71
CA ILE A 1027 -0.38 44.17 -30.67
C ILE A 1027 0.00 43.34 -31.91
N LEU A 1028 -0.09 43.92 -33.11
CA LEU A 1028 0.25 43.19 -34.35
C LEU A 1028 1.70 42.70 -34.34
N LEU A 1029 2.64 43.51 -33.83
CA LEU A 1029 4.05 43.11 -33.68
C LEU A 1029 4.20 41.98 -32.66
N THR A 1030 3.48 42.03 -31.53
CA THR A 1030 3.47 40.93 -30.55
C THR A 1030 2.98 39.64 -31.19
N VAL A 1031 1.80 39.65 -31.82
CA VAL A 1031 1.21 38.47 -32.49
C VAL A 1031 2.16 37.92 -33.56
N TYR A 1032 2.79 38.81 -34.35
CA TYR A 1032 3.77 38.41 -35.34
C TYR A 1032 4.98 37.72 -34.71
N ASN A 1033 5.56 38.27 -33.65
CA ASN A 1033 6.73 37.69 -32.99
C ASN A 1033 6.43 36.32 -32.38
N VAL A 1034 5.24 36.15 -31.81
CA VAL A 1034 4.73 34.89 -31.28
C VAL A 1034 4.56 33.87 -32.43
N GLU A 1035 3.95 34.26 -33.56
CA GLU A 1035 3.81 33.40 -34.75
C GLU A 1035 5.16 32.99 -35.36
N GLN A 1036 6.15 33.88 -35.36
CA GLN A 1036 7.51 33.57 -35.82
C GLN A 1036 8.34 32.76 -34.81
N LYS A 1037 7.79 32.47 -33.63
CA LYS A 1037 8.49 31.78 -32.52
C LYS A 1037 9.78 32.49 -32.09
N VAL A 1038 9.81 33.83 -32.18
CA VAL A 1038 10.95 34.64 -31.73
C VAL A 1038 10.75 35.23 -30.33
N THR A 1039 9.56 35.05 -29.74
CA THR A 1039 9.29 35.40 -28.34
C THR A 1039 10.03 34.44 -27.39
N PRO A 1040 10.88 34.92 -26.46
CA PRO A 1040 11.57 34.06 -25.51
C PRO A 1040 10.62 33.25 -24.63
N LYS A 1041 10.97 31.99 -24.34
CA LYS A 1041 10.22 31.17 -23.36
C LYS A 1041 10.32 31.74 -21.95
N GLU A 1042 11.49 32.24 -21.56
CA GLU A 1042 11.70 32.89 -20.28
C GLU A 1042 11.60 34.41 -20.44
N LEU A 1043 10.48 34.98 -20.02
CA LEU A 1043 10.29 36.43 -19.89
C LEU A 1043 10.14 36.79 -18.42
N ARG A 1044 10.73 37.92 -18.01
CA ARG A 1044 10.57 38.41 -16.64
C ARG A 1044 9.23 39.13 -16.54
N LEU A 1045 8.45 38.76 -15.54
CA LEU A 1045 7.23 39.49 -15.22
C LEU A 1045 7.56 40.93 -14.78
N PRO A 1046 6.70 41.90 -15.12
CA PRO A 1046 6.86 43.27 -14.63
C PRO A 1046 6.70 43.30 -13.11
N VAL A 1047 7.57 44.06 -12.43
CA VAL A 1047 7.45 44.29 -10.98
C VAL A 1047 6.17 45.05 -10.65
N ILE A 1048 5.84 46.04 -11.49
CA ILE A 1048 4.59 46.81 -11.44
C ILE A 1048 3.95 46.73 -12.82
N ILE A 1049 2.69 46.33 -12.86
CA ILE A 1049 1.91 46.26 -14.11
C ILE A 1049 1.58 47.68 -14.59
N ASN A 1050 1.82 47.96 -15.87
CA ASN A 1050 1.40 49.22 -16.50
C ASN A 1050 -0.11 49.19 -16.76
N GLU A 1051 -0.86 50.17 -16.23
CA GLU A 1051 -2.33 50.25 -16.34
C GLU A 1051 -2.81 50.17 -17.79
N ASN A 1052 -2.20 50.93 -18.71
CA ASN A 1052 -2.65 50.97 -20.11
C ASN A 1052 -2.36 49.64 -20.82
N ALA A 1053 -1.17 49.08 -20.64
CA ALA A 1053 -0.82 47.79 -21.23
C ALA A 1053 -1.74 46.67 -20.71
N PHE A 1054 -2.05 46.67 -19.41
CA PHE A 1054 -3.00 45.77 -18.78
C PHE A 1054 -4.38 45.86 -19.42
N GLN A 1055 -4.93 47.08 -19.52
CA GLN A 1055 -6.26 47.31 -20.09
C GLN A 1055 -6.35 46.88 -21.56
N ILE A 1056 -5.35 47.25 -22.37
CA ILE A 1056 -5.32 46.96 -23.80
C ILE A 1056 -5.21 45.45 -24.06
N ALA A 1057 -4.35 44.76 -23.31
CA ALA A 1057 -4.16 43.31 -23.47
C ALA A 1057 -5.46 42.54 -23.20
N HIS A 1058 -6.15 42.83 -22.09
CA HIS A 1058 -7.40 42.16 -21.75
C HIS A 1058 -8.54 42.55 -22.70
N LEU A 1059 -8.61 43.81 -23.14
CA LEU A 1059 -9.60 44.26 -24.10
C LEU A 1059 -9.41 43.62 -25.48
N TYR A 1060 -8.16 43.39 -25.90
CA TYR A 1060 -7.84 42.66 -27.12
C TYR A 1060 -8.26 41.20 -27.02
N ASN A 1061 -7.91 40.50 -25.93
CA ASN A 1061 -8.35 39.11 -25.71
C ASN A 1061 -9.89 38.98 -25.74
N PHE A 1062 -10.59 39.91 -25.09
CA PHE A 1062 -12.05 39.94 -25.09
C PHE A 1062 -12.61 40.19 -26.49
N SER A 1063 -12.07 41.19 -27.20
CA SER A 1063 -12.48 41.52 -28.57
C SER A 1063 -12.20 40.38 -29.55
N TYR A 1064 -11.10 39.65 -29.36
CA TYR A 1064 -10.80 38.44 -30.11
C TYR A 1064 -11.91 37.40 -29.92
N GLY A 1065 -12.28 37.09 -28.67
CA GLY A 1065 -13.39 36.19 -28.37
C GLY A 1065 -14.75 36.65 -28.95
N LEU A 1066 -14.99 37.95 -29.04
CA LEU A 1066 -16.18 38.52 -29.68
C LEU A 1066 -16.19 38.29 -31.20
N ILE A 1067 -15.06 38.53 -31.87
CA ILE A 1067 -14.90 38.27 -33.31
C ILE A 1067 -15.00 36.76 -33.62
N ASN A 1068 -14.50 35.90 -32.73
CA ASN A 1068 -14.65 34.46 -32.87
C ASN A 1068 -16.13 34.04 -32.92
N LYS A 1069 -16.98 34.62 -32.06
CA LYS A 1069 -18.45 34.41 -32.10
C LYS A 1069 -19.07 34.92 -33.40
N CYS A 1070 -18.54 35.99 -33.99
CA CYS A 1070 -18.98 36.47 -35.29
C CYS A 1070 -18.66 35.45 -36.40
N PHE A 1071 -17.49 34.80 -36.36
CA PHE A 1071 -17.18 33.71 -37.29
C PHE A 1071 -18.07 32.48 -37.07
N GLU A 1072 -18.42 32.19 -35.82
CA GLU A 1072 -19.35 31.11 -35.46
C GLU A 1072 -20.72 31.30 -36.12
N VAL A 1073 -21.40 32.42 -35.85
CA VAL A 1073 -22.78 32.67 -36.36
C VAL A 1073 -22.85 32.90 -37.86
N THR A 1074 -21.72 33.24 -38.49
CA THR A 1074 -21.65 33.38 -39.96
C THR A 1074 -21.24 32.09 -40.67
N GLY A 1075 -20.95 31.01 -39.95
CA GLY A 1075 -20.46 29.77 -40.54
C GLY A 1075 -19.06 29.87 -41.18
N LEU A 1076 -18.26 30.86 -40.75
CA LEU A 1076 -16.88 31.08 -41.20
C LEU A 1076 -15.83 30.51 -40.23
N LEU A 1077 -16.23 30.04 -39.04
CA LEU A 1077 -15.35 29.58 -37.97
C LEU A 1077 -14.30 28.58 -38.46
N ASP A 1078 -14.71 27.50 -39.13
CA ASP A 1078 -13.80 26.43 -39.62
C ASP A 1078 -12.72 26.95 -40.58
N SER A 1079 -13.00 28.04 -41.30
CA SER A 1079 -12.13 28.59 -42.35
C SER A 1079 -11.23 29.75 -41.91
N MET A 1080 -11.57 30.41 -40.79
CA MET A 1080 -10.98 31.69 -40.37
C MET A 1080 -10.57 31.74 -38.89
N SER A 1081 -11.13 30.89 -38.04
CA SER A 1081 -10.82 30.87 -36.61
C SER A 1081 -9.50 30.17 -36.34
N LYS A 1082 -8.74 30.74 -35.39
CA LYS A 1082 -7.54 30.15 -34.80
C LYS A 1082 -7.60 30.33 -33.29
N ILE A 1083 -6.88 29.48 -32.57
CA ILE A 1083 -6.51 29.75 -31.18
C ILE A 1083 -5.78 31.10 -31.11
N LEU A 1084 -6.16 31.91 -30.13
CA LEU A 1084 -5.58 33.23 -29.86
C LEU A 1084 -4.06 33.12 -29.69
N ASN A 1085 -3.30 33.79 -30.57
CA ASN A 1085 -1.84 33.72 -30.59
C ASN A 1085 -1.20 35.01 -30.06
N PHE A 1086 -1.36 35.25 -28.75
CA PHE A 1086 -0.91 36.48 -28.09
C PHE A 1086 -0.08 36.19 -26.83
N ASP A 1087 0.92 37.05 -26.55
CA ASP A 1087 1.73 37.01 -25.34
C ASP A 1087 1.68 38.37 -24.64
N GLY A 1088 0.90 38.42 -23.56
CA GLY A 1088 0.67 39.63 -22.77
C GLY A 1088 1.93 40.15 -22.06
N VAL A 1089 2.87 39.27 -21.69
CA VAL A 1089 4.12 39.69 -21.05
C VAL A 1089 5.04 40.36 -22.08
N ALA A 1090 5.18 39.74 -23.26
CA ALA A 1090 5.90 40.33 -24.38
C ALA A 1090 5.28 41.66 -24.84
N PHE A 1091 3.95 41.74 -24.84
CA PHE A 1091 3.24 42.99 -25.13
C PHE A 1091 3.58 44.09 -24.12
N HIS A 1092 3.60 43.80 -22.81
CA HIS A 1092 3.99 44.78 -21.79
C HIS A 1092 5.42 45.31 -22.02
N GLU A 1093 6.37 44.44 -22.33
CA GLU A 1093 7.74 44.87 -22.66
C GLU A 1093 7.80 45.76 -23.90
N LEU A 1094 7.10 45.38 -24.98
CA LEU A 1094 7.07 46.16 -26.22
C LEU A 1094 6.35 47.50 -26.03
N TYR A 1095 5.32 47.53 -25.20
CA TYR A 1095 4.59 48.75 -24.86
C TYR A 1095 5.51 49.77 -24.17
N LEU A 1096 6.24 49.35 -23.14
CA LEU A 1096 7.20 50.19 -22.42
C LEU A 1096 8.40 50.62 -23.32
N LYS A 1097 8.89 49.74 -24.19
CA LYS A 1097 9.90 50.08 -25.22
C LYS A 1097 9.38 51.08 -26.25
N ASN A 1098 8.06 51.14 -26.48
CA ASN A 1098 7.47 52.12 -27.36
C ASN A 1098 7.29 53.49 -26.69
N GLU A 1099 6.94 53.53 -25.40
CA GLU A 1099 6.91 54.79 -24.61
C GLU A 1099 8.28 55.50 -24.61
N SER A 1100 9.38 54.73 -24.74
CA SER A 1100 10.75 55.22 -24.92
C SER A 1100 11.17 55.44 -26.39
N GLY A 1101 10.25 55.31 -27.35
CA GLY A 1101 10.46 55.62 -28.77
C GLY A 1101 11.29 54.62 -29.57
N MET A 1102 11.41 53.36 -29.13
CA MET A 1102 12.27 52.34 -29.75
C MET A 1102 11.52 51.22 -30.48
N ALA A 1103 10.33 50.80 -30.04
CA ALA A 1103 9.71 49.55 -30.51
C ALA A 1103 9.25 49.55 -31.98
N LEU A 1104 8.69 50.65 -32.48
CA LEU A 1104 8.07 50.71 -33.83
C LEU A 1104 9.05 51.14 -34.95
N LYS A 1105 10.31 51.46 -34.63
CA LYS A 1105 11.31 51.98 -35.60
C LYS A 1105 11.76 50.93 -36.63
N SER A 1106 11.54 49.64 -36.37
CA SER A 1106 11.96 48.50 -37.20
C SER A 1106 10.82 47.54 -37.55
N LEU A 1107 9.59 48.05 -37.70
CA LEU A 1107 8.43 47.21 -38.08
C LEU A 1107 8.74 46.43 -39.38
N PRO A 1108 8.62 45.09 -39.38
CA PRO A 1108 8.82 44.27 -40.57
C PRO A 1108 8.03 44.80 -41.78
N VAL A 1109 8.62 44.71 -42.97
CA VAL A 1109 8.04 45.26 -44.20
C VAL A 1109 6.70 44.61 -44.52
N GLU A 1110 6.57 43.32 -44.21
CA GLU A 1110 5.38 42.50 -44.32
C GLU A 1110 4.24 43.06 -43.48
N LEU A 1111 4.51 43.41 -42.20
CA LEU A 1111 3.50 43.96 -41.31
C LEU A 1111 2.92 45.27 -41.86
N ARG A 1112 3.72 46.12 -42.51
CA ARG A 1112 3.24 47.39 -43.08
C ARG A 1112 2.11 47.20 -44.07
N LYS A 1113 2.05 46.07 -44.78
CA LYS A 1113 1.01 45.74 -45.77
C LYS A 1113 -0.29 45.26 -45.11
N TRP A 1114 -0.25 44.76 -43.88
CA TRP A 1114 -1.41 44.18 -43.19
C TRP A 1114 -2.16 45.18 -42.29
N ARG A 1115 -1.67 46.43 -42.19
CA ARG A 1115 -2.21 47.50 -41.33
C ARG A 1115 -3.47 48.14 -41.91
N ILE A 1116 -4.44 47.33 -42.30
CA ILE A 1116 -5.70 47.79 -42.89
C ILE A 1116 -6.62 48.49 -41.86
N TYR A 1117 -6.27 48.40 -40.58
CA TYR A 1117 -6.92 49.12 -39.47
C TYR A 1117 -6.48 50.59 -39.34
N ARG A 1118 -5.56 51.08 -40.19
CA ARG A 1118 -5.17 52.50 -40.21
C ARG A 1118 -6.27 53.46 -40.67
#